data_AF-A0A2D7GZC1-F1
#
_entry.id   AF-A0A2D7GZC1-F1
#
_cell.length_a   1.000
_cell.length_b   1.000
_cell.length_c   1.000
_cell.angle_alpha   90.00
_cell.angle_beta   90.00
_cell.angle_gamma   90.00
#
_symmetry.space_group_name_H-M   'P 1'
#
loop_
_entity.id
_entity.type
_entity.pdbx_description
1 polymer ?
#
loop_
_entity_poly.entity_id
_entity_poly.type
_entity_poly.pdbx_seq_one_letter_code
_entity_poly.pdbx_strand_id
1 'polypeptide(L)'
;MISVLLTAICTAGPALEPTASSLPREMVPIVTVDNLHYSSLFKQDEKRATAGQAPAFAVPTKTSITPATDGIWERVDINSQRWTLRVSCENALSMNVGFGRYNMPSSGSMAITDASGDFRIRSFTADDNKSHGQLWTPVVPGNEVVIEIVVDNNQKGHIVKGIELTSINSGYRWVRDASGRGSSESCNIDVMCSEGNAWWDEIPSVGVYTLNGYLTCTGVMMNNTTQDMTPYFLTANHCGITSSSDSSIVVYWNYQNSYCRTPGSNDSGGNGDGSFNQFTSGSTMRATRSYTDFTLTELSSNPDAAYGVTYSGWSRAGSASLGAGIHHPEAAEKRISFPDTVQASGEYWDVNWGEGRTAPGSSGSPLYDGNHRVVGQLCCGSSYCPNDLNDYYGRSLNLSWDGGSSSSLSSWLDPIGSGAQTTDTLVPGGGGDPSGACCIGQSCTYGTQADCSSIGGSYQGDYVSCTSYPCGGAPEGACCVGETCSSMTQAGCSTAGGTYQGDNTTCGADSCTNGGCEVGYSPDCAGTCFEDTVYTEWIADTYCDNGAYIPADFGYGGPAGVAIFLNCDQFQCDGGDCTDCSSGGDPTGACCFGTDCFVITEVECTANSGEYNGDNTACGADTCGSPSTCAADITGDGVVDVSDILAMVGVWGTADSAADLNGDGIVGVADLLLVIDGWGPCQGGGDPTGACCAANDCDVRTATECEGIGGAYQGNDTSCAGDPCGGGGECEAGWTADCQGTCFPDDVYAAWVGDGYCDDGAYIPADYGCTECPAGVAIWLNCDAFGNDGGDCDGGGDPTGACCVGASCSTGTAADCSAAGGAYLGDGSTCADDPCGGCEAGYTADCVGTCFEDAVYTDWAGDGYCDDGAYIPSDYGYGGPAGVAIFLNCTEFGNDGGDCD
;
A
#
# COMPACT_ATOMS: atom_id res chain seq x y z
N MET A 1 -40.00 -83.20 -4.06
CA MET A 1 -39.78 -82.01 -4.91
C MET A 1 -38.97 -81.03 -4.09
N ILE A 2 -37.82 -80.65 -4.64
CA ILE A 2 -36.67 -80.02 -3.97
C ILE A 2 -36.81 -78.49 -4.02
N SER A 3 -36.53 -77.83 -2.90
CA SER A 3 -36.40 -76.38 -2.77
C SER A 3 -35.23 -75.86 -3.61
N VAL A 4 -35.46 -74.78 -4.36
CA VAL A 4 -34.40 -74.05 -5.08
C VAL A 4 -34.22 -72.68 -4.40
N LEU A 5 -33.03 -72.48 -3.85
CA LEU A 5 -32.47 -71.20 -3.40
C LEU A 5 -32.33 -70.25 -4.60
N LEU A 6 -32.82 -69.01 -4.48
CA LEU A 6 -32.39 -67.90 -5.32
C LEU A 6 -31.35 -67.08 -4.54
N THR A 7 -30.08 -67.23 -4.91
CA THR A 7 -28.98 -66.34 -4.53
C THR A 7 -29.07 -65.04 -5.34
N ALA A 8 -29.35 -63.92 -4.69
CA ALA A 8 -29.10 -62.60 -5.24
C ALA A 8 -27.65 -62.22 -4.96
N ILE A 9 -26.88 -61.99 -6.02
CA ILE A 9 -25.51 -61.50 -5.99
C ILE A 9 -25.59 -59.99 -5.77
N CYS A 10 -25.31 -59.52 -4.55
CA CYS A 10 -24.96 -58.11 -4.34
C CYS A 10 -23.49 -57.95 -4.73
N THR A 11 -23.23 -57.44 -5.94
CA THR A 11 -21.93 -56.87 -6.27
C THR A 11 -21.74 -55.62 -5.41
N ALA A 12 -20.77 -55.65 -4.50
CA ALA A 12 -20.28 -54.46 -3.84
C ALA A 12 -19.74 -53.51 -4.93
N GLY A 13 -20.44 -52.40 -5.17
CA GLY A 13 -19.81 -51.25 -5.80
C GLY A 13 -18.70 -50.74 -4.88
N PRO A 14 -17.69 -50.03 -5.40
CA PRO A 14 -16.72 -49.37 -4.54
C PRO A 14 -17.49 -48.50 -3.56
N ALA A 15 -17.23 -48.69 -2.26
CA ALA A 15 -17.67 -47.75 -1.26
C ALA A 15 -17.09 -46.40 -1.66
N LEU A 16 -17.95 -45.43 -1.96
CA LEU A 16 -17.56 -44.03 -1.97
C LEU A 16 -17.09 -43.73 -0.55
N GLU A 17 -15.78 -43.65 -0.36
CA GLU A 17 -15.25 -43.01 0.83
C GLU A 17 -15.77 -41.57 0.83
N PRO A 18 -16.35 -41.07 1.93
CA PRO A 18 -16.66 -39.66 2.03
C PRO A 18 -15.32 -38.94 2.21
N THR A 19 -14.68 -38.57 1.11
CA THR A 19 -13.77 -37.43 1.14
C THR A 19 -14.61 -36.25 1.58
N ALA A 20 -14.43 -35.78 2.82
CA ALA A 20 -15.10 -34.61 3.36
C ALA A 20 -14.67 -33.38 2.53
N SER A 21 -15.28 -33.18 1.37
CA SER A 21 -15.09 -31.97 0.59
C SER A 21 -15.74 -30.83 1.37
N SER A 22 -14.98 -29.78 1.66
CA SER A 22 -15.53 -28.51 2.12
C SER A 22 -16.68 -28.06 1.21
N LEU A 23 -17.63 -27.30 1.76
CA LEU A 23 -18.57 -26.56 0.91
C LEU A 23 -17.80 -25.76 -0.16
N PRO A 24 -18.34 -25.65 -1.39
CA PRO A 24 -17.82 -24.71 -2.38
C PRO A 24 -17.69 -23.31 -1.78
N ARG A 25 -16.61 -22.59 -2.07
CA ARG A 25 -16.33 -21.25 -1.53
C ARG A 25 -17.50 -20.26 -1.75
N GLU A 26 -18.19 -20.39 -2.87
CA GLU A 26 -19.39 -19.60 -3.21
C GLU A 26 -20.57 -19.80 -2.25
N MET A 27 -20.61 -20.93 -1.54
CA MET A 27 -21.63 -21.22 -0.52
C MET A 27 -21.25 -20.72 0.87
N VAL A 28 -20.00 -20.30 1.09
CA VAL A 28 -19.55 -19.75 2.36
C VAL A 28 -19.98 -18.28 2.43
N PRO A 29 -20.72 -17.86 3.48
CA PRO A 29 -21.11 -16.48 3.67
C PRO A 29 -19.90 -15.54 3.69
N ILE A 30 -20.06 -14.37 3.08
CA ILE A 30 -19.06 -13.31 3.05
C ILE A 30 -19.59 -12.06 3.76
N VAL A 31 -18.77 -11.45 4.60
CA VAL A 31 -18.99 -10.12 5.17
C VAL A 31 -18.07 -9.15 4.45
N THR A 32 -18.67 -8.21 3.72
CA THR A 32 -17.95 -7.14 3.03
C THR A 32 -17.95 -5.88 3.88
N VAL A 33 -16.79 -5.23 3.99
CA VAL A 33 -16.64 -3.90 4.59
C VAL A 33 -16.44 -2.84 3.51
N ASP A 34 -16.65 -1.57 3.87
CA ASP A 34 -16.54 -0.44 2.95
C ASP A 34 -15.18 -0.37 2.24
N ASN A 35 -15.21 0.13 1.01
CA ASN A 35 -14.01 0.33 0.21
C ASN A 35 -13.15 1.47 0.77
N LEU A 36 -11.85 1.36 0.55
CA LEU A 36 -10.86 2.33 1.01
C LEU A 36 -10.84 3.56 0.10
N HIS A 37 -10.87 4.75 0.70
CA HIS A 37 -10.72 6.03 0.01
C HIS A 37 -9.26 6.50 0.03
N TYR A 38 -8.43 5.97 -0.87
CA TYR A 38 -6.98 6.17 -0.90
C TYR A 38 -6.54 7.65 -0.81
N SER A 39 -7.20 8.55 -1.55
CA SER A 39 -6.88 9.99 -1.54
C SER A 39 -7.08 10.64 -0.15
N SER A 40 -8.11 10.21 0.59
CA SER A 40 -8.33 10.64 1.97
C SER A 40 -7.30 10.03 2.91
N LEU A 41 -6.96 8.75 2.73
CA LEU A 41 -5.99 8.05 3.57
C LEU A 41 -4.59 8.63 3.44
N PHE A 42 -4.13 8.99 2.24
CA PHE A 42 -2.84 9.64 2.07
C PHE A 42 -2.77 11.03 2.72
N LYS A 43 -3.85 11.84 2.63
CA LYS A 43 -3.96 13.10 3.38
C LYS A 43 -3.95 12.89 4.90
N GLN A 44 -4.56 11.80 5.38
CA GLN A 44 -4.52 11.44 6.79
C GLN A 44 -3.10 11.02 7.20
N ASP A 45 -2.39 10.26 6.38
CA ASP A 45 -1.01 9.85 6.65
C ASP A 45 -0.05 11.04 6.73
N GLU A 46 -0.19 12.04 5.85
CA GLU A 46 0.57 13.29 5.94
C GLU A 46 0.33 14.02 7.27
N LYS A 47 -0.94 14.08 7.72
CA LYS A 47 -1.29 14.65 9.03
C LYS A 47 -0.69 13.85 10.19
N ARG A 48 -0.75 12.52 10.13
CA ARG A 48 -0.14 11.63 11.14
C ARG A 48 1.36 11.82 11.22
N ALA A 49 2.04 11.85 10.07
CA ALA A 49 3.48 12.06 9.98
C ALA A 49 3.88 13.43 10.56
N THR A 50 3.16 14.49 10.18
CA THR A 50 3.37 15.84 10.74
C THR A 50 3.16 15.89 12.24
N ALA A 51 2.20 15.11 12.77
CA ALA A 51 1.92 15.00 14.20
C ALA A 51 2.88 14.04 14.94
N GLY A 52 3.86 13.43 14.26
CA GLY A 52 4.78 12.45 14.86
C GLY A 52 4.10 11.18 15.35
N GLN A 53 2.95 10.82 14.76
CA GLN A 53 2.20 9.62 15.12
C GLN A 53 2.69 8.40 14.35
N ALA A 54 2.48 7.21 14.92
CA ALA A 54 2.75 5.95 14.23
C ALA A 54 2.08 5.90 12.84
N PRO A 55 2.77 5.40 11.80
CA PRO A 55 2.18 5.18 10.50
C PRO A 55 1.06 4.13 10.57
N ALA A 56 -0.03 4.39 9.85
CA ALA A 56 -1.13 3.44 9.68
C ALA A 56 -1.01 2.70 8.35
N PHE A 57 -1.13 1.38 8.29
CA PHE A 57 -1.09 0.63 7.03
C PHE A 57 -2.46 0.06 6.62
N ALA A 58 -3.45 0.14 7.51
CA ALA A 58 -4.80 -0.36 7.30
C ALA A 58 -5.87 0.58 7.90
N VAL A 59 -7.12 0.32 7.56
CA VAL A 59 -8.31 0.95 8.16
C VAL A 59 -9.09 -0.11 8.94
N PRO A 60 -9.28 0.06 10.26
CA PRO A 60 -10.05 -0.88 11.07
C PRO A 60 -11.55 -0.62 10.97
N THR A 61 -12.32 -1.63 10.58
CA THR A 61 -13.78 -1.65 10.65
C THR A 61 -14.23 -2.44 11.88
N LYS A 62 -14.84 -1.74 12.84
CA LYS A 62 -15.41 -2.35 14.04
C LYS A 62 -16.63 -3.19 13.67
N THR A 63 -16.73 -4.37 14.25
CA THR A 63 -17.84 -5.30 14.01
C THR A 63 -18.15 -6.14 15.26
N SER A 64 -19.19 -6.96 15.21
CA SER A 64 -19.49 -7.98 16.22
C SER A 64 -20.04 -9.21 15.51
N ILE A 65 -19.10 -10.05 15.05
CA ILE A 65 -19.38 -11.26 14.28
C ILE A 65 -19.14 -12.46 15.18
N THR A 66 -20.11 -13.37 15.22
CA THR A 66 -20.01 -14.58 16.06
C THR A 66 -20.39 -15.83 15.28
N PRO A 67 -19.81 -17.01 15.62
CA PRO A 67 -20.27 -18.27 15.04
C PRO A 67 -21.73 -18.65 15.39
N ALA A 68 -22.42 -17.86 16.23
CA ALA A 68 -23.84 -18.03 16.55
C ALA A 68 -24.75 -17.41 15.48
N THR A 69 -24.32 -16.29 14.91
CA THR A 69 -25.11 -15.40 14.05
C THR A 69 -24.60 -15.39 12.61
N ASP A 70 -23.32 -15.65 12.42
CA ASP A 70 -22.61 -15.45 11.16
C ASP A 70 -21.90 -16.73 10.70
N GLY A 71 -21.48 -16.74 9.43
CA GLY A 71 -20.80 -17.87 8.80
C GLY A 71 -21.69 -19.09 8.65
N ILE A 72 -21.09 -20.22 8.29
CA ILE A 72 -21.80 -21.47 8.08
C ILE A 72 -21.17 -22.61 8.86
N TRP A 73 -22.02 -23.43 9.51
CA TRP A 73 -21.59 -24.66 10.16
C TRP A 73 -21.86 -25.86 9.26
N GLU A 74 -20.84 -26.67 9.02
CA GLU A 74 -20.94 -27.95 8.35
C GLU A 74 -20.42 -29.09 9.23
N ARG A 75 -20.92 -30.31 8.98
CA ARG A 75 -20.42 -31.51 9.63
C ARG A 75 -19.31 -32.09 8.76
N VAL A 76 -18.07 -32.12 9.27
CA VAL A 76 -16.93 -32.72 8.56
C VAL A 76 -17.02 -34.24 8.64
N ASP A 77 -17.27 -34.78 9.84
CA ASP A 77 -17.51 -36.20 10.08
C ASP A 77 -18.45 -36.45 11.28
N ILE A 78 -18.60 -37.70 11.72
CA ILE A 78 -19.49 -38.05 12.85
C ILE A 78 -19.07 -37.45 14.20
N ASN A 79 -17.82 -37.02 14.34
CA ASN A 79 -17.20 -36.51 15.55
C ASN A 79 -16.91 -35.01 15.48
N SER A 80 -16.72 -34.41 14.30
CA SER A 80 -16.27 -33.01 14.15
C SER A 80 -17.25 -32.12 13.36
N GLN A 81 -17.25 -30.82 13.67
CA GLN A 81 -17.88 -29.77 12.87
C GLN A 81 -16.86 -28.72 12.45
N ARG A 82 -17.18 -28.04 11.37
CA ARG A 82 -16.46 -26.89 10.87
C ARG A 82 -17.38 -25.69 10.80
N TRP A 83 -16.88 -24.55 11.23
CA TRP A 83 -17.46 -23.24 10.96
C TRP A 83 -16.56 -22.49 9.98
N THR A 84 -17.15 -21.86 8.96
CA THR A 84 -16.40 -21.09 7.97
C THR A 84 -17.08 -19.74 7.72
N LEU A 85 -16.27 -18.69 7.59
CA LEU A 85 -16.69 -17.33 7.24
C LEU A 85 -15.64 -16.70 6.31
N ARG A 86 -16.11 -15.91 5.34
CA ARG A 86 -15.26 -15.04 4.52
C ARG A 86 -15.45 -13.59 4.95
N VAL A 87 -14.38 -12.81 4.95
CA VAL A 87 -14.42 -11.34 5.14
C VAL A 87 -13.64 -10.67 4.02
N SER A 88 -14.14 -9.57 3.47
CA SER A 88 -13.50 -8.90 2.32
C SER A 88 -13.67 -7.38 2.33
N CYS A 89 -12.73 -6.70 1.67
CA CYS A 89 -12.80 -5.30 1.30
C CYS A 89 -12.29 -5.21 -0.15
N GLU A 90 -13.11 -4.78 -1.10
CA GLU A 90 -12.88 -5.03 -2.53
C GLU A 90 -11.53 -4.49 -3.04
N ASN A 91 -11.17 -3.30 -2.60
CA ASN A 91 -9.97 -2.58 -3.00
C ASN A 91 -8.85 -2.58 -1.94
N ALA A 92 -8.90 -3.49 -0.96
CA ALA A 92 -7.81 -3.69 -0.01
C ALA A 92 -6.64 -4.44 -0.64
N LEU A 93 -5.43 -4.07 -0.25
CA LEU A 93 -4.18 -4.71 -0.65
C LEU A 93 -3.85 -5.91 0.26
N SER A 94 -4.23 -5.81 1.51
CA SER A 94 -4.09 -6.89 2.49
C SER A 94 -5.19 -6.80 3.53
N MET A 95 -5.34 -7.85 4.33
CA MET A 95 -6.37 -7.94 5.35
C MET A 95 -5.78 -8.54 6.62
N ASN A 96 -6.23 -8.08 7.79
CA ASN A 96 -6.01 -8.80 9.04
C ASN A 96 -7.23 -8.64 9.95
N VAL A 97 -7.35 -9.51 10.94
CA VAL A 97 -8.53 -9.56 11.81
C VAL A 97 -8.16 -9.57 13.29
N GLY A 98 -9.03 -8.96 14.10
CA GLY A 98 -8.92 -8.89 15.55
C GLY A 98 -10.14 -9.49 16.24
N PHE A 99 -9.91 -10.52 17.06
CA PHE A 99 -10.93 -11.14 17.89
C PHE A 99 -10.88 -10.54 19.30
N GLY A 100 -11.86 -9.71 19.64
CA GLY A 100 -12.05 -9.19 20.99
C GLY A 100 -12.43 -10.28 22.00
N ARG A 101 -12.84 -11.46 21.51
CA ARG A 101 -13.04 -12.66 22.31
C ARG A 101 -12.46 -13.88 21.59
N TYR A 102 -11.47 -14.49 22.20
CA TYR A 102 -10.86 -15.74 21.76
C TYR A 102 -10.72 -16.69 22.94
N ASN A 103 -11.48 -17.78 22.92
CA ASN A 103 -11.41 -18.88 23.87
C ASN A 103 -11.66 -20.20 23.15
N MET A 104 -10.59 -20.80 22.65
CA MET A 104 -10.59 -22.03 21.89
C MET A 104 -10.57 -23.26 22.83
N PRO A 105 -11.50 -24.22 22.70
CA PRO A 105 -11.45 -25.48 23.45
C PRO A 105 -10.31 -26.38 22.93
N SER A 106 -9.94 -27.41 23.71
CA SER A 106 -8.81 -28.29 23.39
C SER A 106 -8.91 -29.07 22.08
N SER A 107 -10.12 -29.30 21.54
CA SER A 107 -10.30 -29.92 20.21
C SER A 107 -10.39 -28.89 19.08
N GLY A 108 -10.44 -27.61 19.42
CA GLY A 108 -10.66 -26.52 18.48
C GLY A 108 -9.38 -26.09 17.79
N SER A 109 -9.45 -25.86 16.49
CA SER A 109 -8.37 -25.31 15.68
C SER A 109 -8.95 -24.31 14.69
N MET A 110 -8.44 -23.08 14.71
CA MET A 110 -8.77 -22.03 13.75
C MET A 110 -7.67 -21.93 12.69
N ALA A 111 -8.07 -21.91 11.43
CA ALA A 111 -7.21 -21.60 10.30
C ALA A 111 -7.65 -20.30 9.64
N ILE A 112 -6.68 -19.52 9.21
CA ILE A 112 -6.90 -18.26 8.51
C ILE A 112 -6.05 -18.28 7.24
N THR A 113 -6.68 -18.09 6.10
CA THR A 113 -6.04 -18.13 4.78
C THR A 113 -6.47 -16.94 3.93
N ASP A 114 -5.74 -16.71 2.85
CA ASP A 114 -6.24 -15.91 1.74
C ASP A 114 -7.37 -16.63 0.98
N ALA A 115 -7.84 -15.97 -0.07
CA ALA A 115 -8.91 -16.42 -0.96
C ALA A 115 -8.57 -17.71 -1.74
N SER A 116 -7.31 -17.92 -2.14
CA SER A 116 -6.86 -19.08 -2.91
C SER A 116 -6.46 -20.26 -2.04
N GLY A 117 -6.11 -20.00 -0.78
CA GLY A 117 -5.52 -20.96 0.15
C GLY A 117 -3.99 -21.06 0.05
N ASP A 118 -3.35 -20.23 -0.77
CA ASP A 118 -1.90 -20.25 -1.00
C ASP A 118 -1.16 -19.67 0.20
N PHE A 119 -1.66 -18.55 0.74
CA PHE A 119 -1.19 -18.00 1.99
C PHE A 119 -2.03 -18.53 3.16
N ARG A 120 -1.33 -19.06 4.17
CA ARG A 120 -1.95 -19.59 5.39
C ARG A 120 -1.14 -19.22 6.62
N ILE A 121 -1.82 -18.61 7.57
CA ILE A 121 -1.29 -18.43 8.93
C ILE A 121 -1.33 -19.79 9.63
N ARG A 122 -0.34 -20.08 10.49
CA ARG A 122 -0.39 -21.27 11.35
C ARG A 122 -1.74 -21.33 12.07
N SER A 123 -2.20 -22.53 12.40
CA SER A 123 -3.46 -22.66 13.12
C SER A 123 -3.37 -22.08 14.53
N PHE A 124 -4.46 -21.45 14.96
CA PHE A 124 -4.65 -20.97 16.32
C PHE A 124 -5.46 -22.00 17.13
N THR A 125 -4.96 -22.38 18.30
CA THR A 125 -5.53 -23.46 19.12
C THR A 125 -5.78 -23.00 20.56
N ALA A 126 -6.15 -23.93 21.45
CA ALA A 126 -6.26 -23.63 22.88
C ALA A 126 -4.96 -23.09 23.51
N ASP A 127 -3.80 -23.35 22.92
CA ASP A 127 -2.50 -22.81 23.37
C ASP A 127 -2.35 -21.30 23.08
N ASP A 128 -3.18 -20.76 22.18
CA ASP A 128 -3.24 -19.33 21.87
C ASP A 128 -4.22 -18.56 22.78
N ASN A 129 -4.91 -19.24 23.70
CA ASN A 129 -5.76 -18.57 24.69
C ASN A 129 -4.92 -17.73 25.66
N LYS A 130 -4.98 -16.41 25.52
CA LYS A 130 -4.27 -15.47 26.41
C LYS A 130 -5.18 -15.00 27.55
N SER A 131 -4.58 -14.55 28.66
CA SER A 131 -5.32 -14.10 29.84
C SER A 131 -6.22 -12.88 29.58
N HIS A 132 -5.85 -12.05 28.61
CA HIS A 132 -6.66 -10.91 28.16
C HIS A 132 -7.83 -11.32 27.25
N GLY A 133 -7.89 -12.59 26.81
CA GLY A 133 -9.01 -13.14 26.06
C GLY A 133 -9.18 -12.62 24.63
N GLN A 134 -8.16 -11.99 24.05
CA GLN A 134 -8.17 -11.50 22.67
C GLN A 134 -7.19 -12.29 21.80
N LEU A 135 -7.41 -12.28 20.48
CA LEU A 135 -6.46 -12.78 19.49
C LEU A 135 -6.38 -11.80 18.33
N TRP A 136 -5.16 -11.36 17.99
CA TRP A 136 -4.90 -10.53 16.82
C TRP A 136 -3.99 -11.27 15.85
N THR A 137 -4.28 -11.14 14.56
CA THR A 137 -3.73 -12.02 13.53
C THR A 137 -2.69 -11.31 12.67
N PRO A 138 -1.73 -12.07 12.11
CA PRO A 138 -0.87 -11.58 11.05
C PRO A 138 -1.64 -11.03 9.84
N VAL A 139 -0.96 -10.21 9.04
CA VAL A 139 -1.46 -9.74 7.76
C VAL A 139 -1.55 -10.89 6.75
N VAL A 140 -2.70 -10.99 6.10
CA VAL A 140 -3.00 -11.88 4.98
C VAL A 140 -2.95 -11.03 3.71
N PRO A 141 -2.11 -11.35 2.72
CA PRO A 141 -2.09 -10.63 1.45
C PRO A 141 -3.40 -10.82 0.67
N GLY A 142 -3.81 -9.79 -0.07
CA GLY A 142 -5.03 -9.79 -0.85
C GLY A 142 -6.24 -9.22 -0.10
N ASN A 143 -7.38 -9.20 -0.79
CA ASN A 143 -8.56 -8.42 -0.43
C ASN A 143 -9.66 -9.22 0.31
N GLU A 144 -9.38 -10.50 0.62
CA GLU A 144 -10.29 -11.40 1.30
C GLU A 144 -9.55 -12.39 2.21
N VAL A 145 -10.15 -12.64 3.38
CA VAL A 145 -9.69 -13.63 4.36
C VAL A 145 -10.75 -14.69 4.56
N VAL A 146 -10.33 -15.95 4.59
CA VAL A 146 -11.16 -17.11 4.95
C VAL A 146 -10.81 -17.56 6.36
N ILE A 147 -11.79 -17.57 7.25
CA ILE A 147 -11.66 -18.02 8.64
C ILE A 147 -12.39 -19.35 8.78
N GLU A 148 -11.66 -20.40 9.14
CA GLU A 148 -12.19 -21.75 9.36
C GLU A 148 -11.92 -22.19 10.80
N ILE A 149 -12.91 -22.73 11.50
CA ILE A 149 -12.74 -23.35 12.81
C ILE A 149 -13.23 -24.79 12.75
N VAL A 150 -12.37 -25.75 13.04
CA VAL A 150 -12.74 -27.17 13.21
C VAL A 150 -12.75 -27.51 14.69
N VAL A 151 -13.79 -28.21 15.16
CA VAL A 151 -13.98 -28.55 16.58
C VAL A 151 -14.80 -29.85 16.73
N ASP A 152 -14.62 -30.56 17.86
CA ASP A 152 -15.49 -31.69 18.20
C ASP A 152 -16.97 -31.27 18.35
N ASN A 153 -17.87 -32.16 17.93
CA ASN A 153 -19.32 -31.99 17.93
C ASN A 153 -19.88 -31.54 19.30
N ASN A 154 -19.36 -32.11 20.39
CA ASN A 154 -19.78 -31.78 21.75
C ASN A 154 -19.21 -30.44 22.25
N GLN A 155 -18.23 -29.86 21.55
CA GLN A 155 -17.57 -28.61 21.90
C GLN A 155 -17.98 -27.41 21.04
N LYS A 156 -18.85 -27.59 20.04
CA LYS A 156 -19.46 -26.50 19.24
C LYS A 156 -19.96 -25.33 20.10
N GLY A 157 -20.65 -25.63 21.21
CA GLY A 157 -21.20 -24.62 22.10
C GLY A 157 -20.15 -23.74 22.78
N HIS A 158 -18.90 -24.19 22.87
CA HIS A 158 -17.77 -23.38 23.34
C HIS A 158 -17.35 -22.38 22.27
N ILE A 159 -17.25 -22.78 20.99
CA ILE A 159 -16.90 -21.88 19.88
C ILE A 159 -17.94 -20.77 19.74
N VAL A 160 -19.23 -21.13 19.74
CA VAL A 160 -20.36 -20.18 19.62
C VAL A 160 -20.35 -19.09 20.69
N LYS A 161 -19.78 -19.35 21.88
CA LYS A 161 -19.71 -18.40 23.00
C LYS A 161 -18.33 -17.78 23.19
N GLY A 162 -17.30 -18.44 22.69
CA GLY A 162 -15.90 -18.16 22.98
C GLY A 162 -15.20 -17.35 21.89
N ILE A 163 -15.82 -17.22 20.71
CA ILE A 163 -15.24 -16.51 19.56
C ILE A 163 -16.13 -15.33 19.18
N GLU A 164 -15.53 -14.16 19.11
CA GLU A 164 -16.14 -12.93 18.60
C GLU A 164 -15.08 -12.15 17.82
N LEU A 165 -15.34 -11.98 16.52
CA LEU A 165 -14.55 -11.12 15.64
C LEU A 165 -15.05 -9.70 15.81
N THR A 166 -14.15 -8.79 16.20
CA THR A 166 -14.51 -7.39 16.55
C THR A 166 -13.85 -6.35 15.66
N SER A 167 -12.84 -6.73 14.87
CA SER A 167 -12.14 -5.84 13.95
C SER A 167 -11.81 -6.56 12.65
N ILE A 168 -12.21 -5.98 11.52
CA ILE A 168 -11.76 -6.35 10.18
C ILE A 168 -10.90 -5.19 9.69
N ASN A 169 -9.63 -5.43 9.40
CA ASN A 169 -8.67 -4.37 9.11
C ASN A 169 -8.21 -4.47 7.66
N SER A 170 -8.55 -3.45 6.87
CA SER A 170 -8.33 -3.40 5.42
C SER A 170 -7.07 -2.60 5.10
N GLY A 171 -6.03 -3.27 4.63
CA GLY A 171 -4.72 -2.72 4.30
C GLY A 171 -4.71 -1.93 2.99
N TYR A 172 -4.05 -0.78 2.99
CA TYR A 172 -3.86 0.07 1.80
C TYR A 172 -2.38 0.35 1.47
N ARG A 173 -1.44 -0.12 2.30
CA ARG A 173 0.01 -0.07 2.05
C ARG A 173 0.75 -1.20 2.79
N TRP A 174 2.08 -1.20 2.67
CA TRP A 174 3.03 -2.16 3.24
C TRP A 174 2.97 -3.55 2.57
N VAL A 175 1.93 -4.35 2.80
CA VAL A 175 1.78 -5.67 2.19
C VAL A 175 0.73 -5.60 1.08
N ARG A 176 1.16 -5.76 -0.17
CA ARG A 176 0.29 -5.77 -1.36
C ARG A 176 -0.12 -7.17 -1.81
N ASP A 177 0.83 -8.08 -1.85
CA ASP A 177 0.63 -9.47 -2.25
C ASP A 177 1.83 -10.33 -1.80
N ALA A 178 1.86 -11.61 -2.19
CA ALA A 178 2.96 -12.52 -1.85
C ALA A 178 4.33 -12.10 -2.42
N SER A 179 4.35 -11.31 -3.50
CA SER A 179 5.52 -10.74 -4.20
C SER A 179 5.79 -9.25 -3.87
N GLY A 180 4.80 -8.52 -3.37
CA GLY A 180 4.87 -7.12 -2.97
C GLY A 180 4.78 -6.98 -1.46
N ARG A 181 5.88 -7.26 -0.76
CA ARG A 181 5.94 -7.28 0.72
C ARG A 181 6.29 -5.92 1.36
N GLY A 182 6.44 -4.91 0.53
CA GLY A 182 6.80 -3.55 0.93
C GLY A 182 8.18 -3.19 0.40
N SER A 183 8.46 -1.90 0.36
CA SER A 183 9.76 -1.36 -0.04
C SER A 183 10.16 -0.25 0.92
N SER A 184 11.46 0.01 0.99
CA SER A 184 12.05 1.13 1.71
C SER A 184 13.01 1.86 0.78
N GLU A 185 13.43 3.06 1.15
CA GLU A 185 14.39 3.82 0.34
C GLU A 185 15.71 3.05 0.10
N SER A 186 16.31 3.24 -1.08
CA SER A 186 17.37 2.38 -1.60
C SER A 186 18.69 2.43 -0.84
N CYS A 187 19.02 3.54 -0.16
CA CYS A 187 20.29 3.69 0.56
C CYS A 187 20.38 2.82 1.82
N ASN A 188 19.26 2.29 2.30
CA ASN A 188 19.25 1.41 3.46
C ASN A 188 19.97 0.09 3.14
N ILE A 189 20.60 -0.50 4.16
CA ILE A 189 21.44 -1.69 4.02
C ILE A 189 20.68 -2.89 4.57
N ASP A 190 20.46 -3.93 3.75
CA ASP A 190 19.87 -5.18 4.24
C ASP A 190 20.77 -5.79 5.32
N VAL A 191 20.16 -6.36 6.37
CA VAL A 191 20.94 -7.07 7.42
C VAL A 191 21.73 -8.28 6.90
N MET A 192 21.37 -8.78 5.70
CA MET A 192 22.10 -9.85 4.99
C MET A 192 23.42 -9.38 4.35
N CYS A 193 23.66 -8.07 4.29
CA CYS A 193 24.90 -7.52 3.78
C CYS A 193 26.06 -7.73 4.76
N SER A 194 27.29 -7.62 4.25
CA SER A 194 28.51 -7.91 5.00
C SER A 194 28.68 -7.06 6.27
N GLU A 195 28.08 -5.88 6.26
CA GLU A 195 28.00 -4.90 7.33
C GLU A 195 27.21 -5.47 8.54
N GLY A 196 26.24 -6.35 8.30
CA GLY A 196 25.46 -7.05 9.32
C GLY A 196 26.19 -8.22 9.99
N ASN A 197 27.32 -8.71 9.44
CA ASN A 197 27.97 -9.95 9.91
C ASN A 197 28.37 -9.93 11.39
N ALA A 198 28.70 -8.76 11.94
CA ALA A 198 29.07 -8.64 13.36
C ALA A 198 27.85 -8.66 14.31
N TRP A 199 26.63 -8.50 13.78
CA TRP A 199 25.42 -8.17 14.54
C TRP A 199 24.39 -9.30 14.62
N TRP A 200 24.76 -10.53 14.25
CA TRP A 200 23.82 -11.65 14.19
C TRP A 200 23.27 -12.12 15.54
N ASP A 201 23.90 -11.74 16.65
CA ASP A 201 23.33 -11.94 17.98
C ASP A 201 22.19 -10.93 18.23
N GLU A 202 22.26 -9.72 17.68
CA GLU A 202 21.29 -8.64 17.89
C GLU A 202 20.19 -8.59 16.82
N ILE A 203 20.49 -8.90 15.56
CA ILE A 203 19.54 -8.85 14.43
C ILE A 203 18.24 -9.63 14.73
N PRO A 204 18.27 -10.87 15.28
CA PRO A 204 17.05 -11.65 15.55
C PRO A 204 16.17 -11.08 16.67
N SER A 205 16.71 -10.21 17.54
CA SER A 205 15.95 -9.58 18.63
C SER A 205 14.98 -8.49 18.14
N VAL A 206 15.20 -7.96 16.93
CA VAL A 206 14.44 -6.84 16.36
C VAL A 206 13.28 -7.39 15.53
N GLY A 207 12.10 -6.81 15.71
CA GLY A 207 10.90 -7.16 14.94
C GLY A 207 10.06 -5.93 14.60
N VAL A 208 9.47 -5.94 13.41
CA VAL A 208 8.35 -5.06 13.05
C VAL A 208 7.09 -5.61 13.71
N TYR A 209 6.17 -4.74 14.10
CA TYR A 209 4.90 -5.19 14.69
C TYR A 209 3.73 -4.36 14.24
N THR A 210 2.55 -4.98 14.23
CA THR A 210 1.28 -4.29 14.06
C THR A 210 0.60 -4.06 15.41
N LEU A 211 -0.11 -2.93 15.54
CA LEU A 211 -0.90 -2.57 16.71
C LEU A 211 -2.32 -2.18 16.30
N ASN A 212 -3.32 -2.66 17.03
CA ASN A 212 -4.74 -2.57 16.74
C ASN A 212 -5.10 -3.08 15.32
N GLY A 213 -4.21 -3.87 14.71
CA GLY A 213 -4.33 -4.36 13.33
C GLY A 213 -4.15 -3.31 12.24
N TYR A 214 -3.74 -2.07 12.57
CA TYR A 214 -3.65 -1.00 11.58
C TYR A 214 -2.46 -0.05 11.73
N LEU A 215 -1.84 0.04 12.91
CA LEU A 215 -0.60 0.80 13.11
C LEU A 215 0.61 -0.10 13.01
N THR A 216 1.76 0.46 12.64
CA THR A 216 3.02 -0.28 12.59
C THR A 216 4.19 0.52 13.14
N CYS A 217 5.12 -0.18 13.78
CA CYS A 217 6.37 0.33 14.33
C CYS A 217 7.39 -0.82 14.44
N THR A 218 8.60 -0.51 14.91
CA THR A 218 9.65 -1.48 15.23
C THR A 218 9.82 -1.62 16.75
N GLY A 219 10.34 -2.74 17.23
CA GLY A 219 10.85 -2.87 18.59
C GLY A 219 11.92 -3.94 18.72
N VAL A 220 12.37 -4.16 19.96
CA VAL A 220 13.48 -5.05 20.29
C VAL A 220 13.20 -5.88 21.53
N MET A 221 13.54 -7.17 21.49
CA MET A 221 13.53 -8.04 22.67
C MET A 221 14.67 -7.68 23.61
N MET A 222 14.38 -7.51 24.90
CA MET A 222 15.32 -7.03 25.90
C MET A 222 15.69 -8.12 26.90
N ASN A 223 16.98 -8.31 27.13
CA ASN A 223 17.47 -9.13 28.23
C ASN A 223 17.26 -8.45 29.58
N ASN A 224 17.30 -9.22 30.66
CA ASN A 224 17.27 -8.74 32.04
C ASN A 224 18.39 -9.39 32.86
N THR A 225 18.60 -8.92 34.09
CA THR A 225 19.67 -9.45 34.95
C THR A 225 19.45 -10.87 35.48
N THR A 226 18.24 -11.42 35.34
CA THR A 226 17.94 -12.83 35.65
C THR A 226 18.25 -13.75 34.47
N GLN A 227 18.43 -13.22 33.26
CA GLN A 227 18.68 -13.96 32.02
C GLN A 227 17.67 -15.10 31.79
N ASP A 228 16.41 -14.83 32.10
CA ASP A 228 15.33 -15.83 32.16
C ASP A 228 14.45 -15.88 30.91
N MET A 229 14.82 -15.13 29.86
CA MET A 229 14.09 -15.03 28.60
C MET A 229 12.65 -14.49 28.76
N THR A 230 12.36 -13.76 29.85
CA THR A 230 11.09 -13.03 29.96
C THR A 230 10.93 -12.12 28.73
N PRO A 231 9.81 -12.18 27.98
CA PRO A 231 9.72 -11.61 26.64
C PRO A 231 9.41 -10.11 26.69
N TYR A 232 10.28 -9.34 27.33
CA TYR A 232 10.24 -7.89 27.32
C TYR A 232 10.58 -7.36 25.94
N PHE A 233 9.72 -6.52 25.40
CA PHE A 233 9.84 -5.91 24.09
C PHE A 233 9.79 -4.38 24.25
N LEU A 234 10.89 -3.71 23.93
CA LEU A 234 11.04 -2.26 24.00
C LEU A 234 10.67 -1.64 22.66
N THR A 235 9.91 -0.56 22.69
CA THR A 235 9.55 0.27 21.54
C THR A 235 9.27 1.70 22.00
N ALA A 236 8.72 2.55 21.15
CA ALA A 236 8.46 3.96 21.43
C ALA A 236 7.10 4.21 22.09
N ASN A 237 6.97 5.32 22.83
CA ASN A 237 5.69 5.71 23.44
C ASN A 237 4.72 6.28 22.38
N HIS A 238 5.20 7.07 21.44
CA HIS A 238 4.38 7.64 20.36
C HIS A 238 3.80 6.56 19.41
N CYS A 239 4.29 5.32 19.46
CA CYS A 239 3.71 4.20 18.73
C CYS A 239 2.30 3.80 19.23
N GLY A 240 1.84 4.35 20.36
CA GLY A 240 0.42 4.26 20.78
C GLY A 240 0.06 2.99 21.55
N ILE A 241 1.05 2.27 22.10
CA ILE A 241 0.78 1.16 23.02
C ILE A 241 0.28 1.73 24.34
N THR A 242 -0.88 1.24 24.77
CA THR A 242 -1.55 1.60 26.02
C THR A 242 -2.09 0.32 26.66
N SER A 243 -2.61 0.42 27.90
CA SER A 243 -3.27 -0.71 28.55
C SER A 243 -4.55 -1.19 27.85
N SER A 244 -5.10 -0.44 26.88
CA SER A 244 -6.25 -0.87 26.08
C SER A 244 -5.86 -1.42 24.71
N SER A 245 -4.64 -1.16 24.23
CA SER A 245 -4.17 -1.59 22.91
C SER A 245 -3.06 -2.65 22.96
N ASP A 246 -2.38 -2.85 24.08
CA ASP A 246 -1.25 -3.78 24.24
C ASP A 246 -1.54 -5.22 23.79
N SER A 247 -2.73 -5.74 24.09
CA SER A 247 -3.17 -7.08 23.70
C SER A 247 -3.28 -7.28 22.18
N SER A 248 -3.23 -6.21 21.38
CA SER A 248 -3.33 -6.24 19.93
C SER A 248 -2.01 -6.31 19.16
N ILE A 249 -0.89 -6.34 19.88
CA ILE A 249 0.43 -6.44 19.26
C ILE A 249 0.56 -7.79 18.52
N VAL A 250 1.02 -7.73 17.27
CA VAL A 250 1.52 -8.88 16.53
C VAL A 250 2.92 -8.54 16.02
N VAL A 251 3.95 -9.18 16.58
CA VAL A 251 5.35 -8.97 16.19
C VAL A 251 5.74 -9.99 15.13
N TYR A 252 6.39 -9.54 14.07
CA TYR A 252 6.95 -10.36 13.00
C TYR A 252 8.46 -10.48 13.18
N TRP A 253 8.93 -11.71 13.26
CA TRP A 253 10.32 -12.05 13.44
C TRP A 253 10.95 -12.44 12.12
N ASN A 254 12.26 -12.24 12.01
CA ASN A 254 13.05 -12.63 10.84
C ASN A 254 12.48 -12.14 9.49
N TYR A 255 11.81 -10.98 9.52
CA TYR A 255 11.32 -10.31 8.34
C TYR A 255 12.45 -9.48 7.71
N GLN A 256 13.30 -10.12 6.91
CA GLN A 256 14.39 -9.49 6.17
C GLN A 256 14.48 -10.05 4.77
N ASN A 257 15.13 -9.31 3.87
CA ASN A 257 15.43 -9.81 2.53
C ASN A 257 16.34 -11.03 2.62
N SER A 258 16.21 -12.00 1.71
CA SER A 258 16.93 -13.27 1.75
C SER A 258 18.39 -13.18 1.29
N TYR A 259 18.73 -12.09 0.58
CA TYR A 259 20.07 -11.78 0.11
C TYR A 259 20.40 -10.30 0.34
N CYS A 260 21.69 -9.95 0.26
CA CYS A 260 22.12 -8.56 0.30
C CYS A 260 21.83 -7.86 -1.02
N ARG A 261 20.90 -6.90 -1.03
CA ARG A 261 20.72 -6.01 -2.18
C ARG A 261 21.72 -4.88 -2.08
N THR A 262 22.28 -4.47 -3.22
CA THR A 262 23.33 -3.44 -3.24
C THR A 262 22.76 -2.11 -2.73
N PRO A 263 23.29 -1.52 -1.64
CA PRO A 263 22.80 -0.24 -1.12
C PRO A 263 22.87 0.86 -2.20
N GLY A 264 21.81 1.66 -2.29
CA GLY A 264 21.62 2.71 -3.29
C GLY A 264 21.12 2.23 -4.66
N SER A 265 21.03 0.92 -4.90
CA SER A 265 20.49 0.37 -6.15
C SER A 265 18.96 0.36 -6.18
N ASN A 266 18.38 0.28 -7.40
CA ASN A 266 16.94 0.08 -7.58
C ASN A 266 16.43 -1.18 -6.89
N ASP A 267 17.24 -2.24 -6.83
CA ASP A 267 16.90 -3.48 -6.13
C ASP A 267 16.71 -3.23 -4.62
N SER A 268 17.65 -2.53 -3.97
CA SER A 268 17.52 -2.17 -2.56
C SER A 268 16.32 -1.24 -2.29
N GLY A 269 15.95 -0.40 -3.26
CA GLY A 269 14.76 0.46 -3.20
C GLY A 269 13.45 -0.24 -3.57
N GLY A 270 13.53 -1.46 -4.10
CA GLY A 270 12.40 -2.24 -4.59
C GLY A 270 11.74 -3.08 -3.50
N ASN A 271 10.76 -3.87 -3.92
CA ASN A 271 10.13 -4.86 -3.04
C ASN A 271 11.15 -5.92 -2.62
N GLY A 272 11.17 -6.28 -1.34
CA GLY A 272 11.94 -7.43 -0.88
C GLY A 272 11.13 -8.72 -0.88
N ASP A 273 11.78 -9.80 -0.44
CA ASP A 273 11.22 -11.16 -0.38
C ASP A 273 11.02 -11.70 1.06
N GLY A 274 11.11 -10.83 2.07
CA GLY A 274 11.15 -11.22 3.48
C GLY A 274 9.86 -11.91 3.96
N SER A 275 9.95 -12.90 4.85
CA SER A 275 8.79 -13.69 5.28
C SER A 275 8.07 -13.10 6.50
N PHE A 276 6.73 -13.12 6.49
CA PHE A 276 5.87 -12.75 7.63
C PHE A 276 5.35 -13.96 8.44
N ASN A 277 5.83 -15.17 8.15
CA ASN A 277 5.26 -16.40 8.72
C ASN A 277 5.73 -16.71 10.15
N GLN A 278 6.69 -15.94 10.68
CA GLN A 278 7.21 -16.09 12.03
C GLN A 278 6.72 -14.93 12.88
N PHE A 279 5.85 -15.20 13.86
CA PHE A 279 5.22 -14.12 14.63
C PHE A 279 4.86 -14.53 16.06
N THR A 280 4.72 -13.52 16.93
CA THR A 280 4.16 -13.64 18.28
C THR A 280 3.00 -12.65 18.43
N SER A 281 1.89 -13.08 19.03
CA SER A 281 0.68 -12.26 19.21
C SER A 281 0.31 -12.07 20.67
N GLY A 282 -0.15 -10.86 20.99
CA GLY A 282 -0.60 -10.40 22.30
C GLY A 282 0.55 -9.93 23.19
N SER A 283 0.29 -8.88 23.97
CA SER A 283 1.25 -8.38 24.96
C SER A 283 0.54 -7.73 26.16
N THR A 284 1.31 -7.34 27.17
CA THR A 284 0.85 -6.50 28.29
C THR A 284 1.84 -5.38 28.53
N MET A 285 1.37 -4.13 28.48
CA MET A 285 2.21 -2.97 28.73
C MET A 285 2.74 -2.99 30.17
N ARG A 286 4.05 -2.87 30.33
CA ARG A 286 4.74 -2.91 31.63
C ARG A 286 5.12 -1.53 32.12
N ALA A 287 5.74 -0.74 31.24
CA ALA A 287 6.14 0.62 31.56
C ALA A 287 6.04 1.51 30.32
N THR A 288 5.68 2.77 30.49
CA THR A 288 5.76 3.75 29.41
C THR A 288 6.06 5.14 29.94
N ARG A 289 6.76 5.95 29.15
CA ARG A 289 7.04 7.34 29.52
C ARG A 289 7.29 8.19 28.28
N SER A 290 6.48 9.23 28.11
CA SER A 290 6.62 10.21 27.03
C SER A 290 7.92 11.02 27.11
N TYR A 291 8.45 11.27 28.32
CA TYR A 291 9.67 12.07 28.53
C TYR A 291 10.89 11.58 27.73
N THR A 292 11.08 10.27 27.63
CA THR A 292 12.15 9.65 26.80
C THR A 292 11.55 8.74 25.74
N ASP A 293 10.29 9.01 25.38
CA ASP A 293 9.49 8.31 24.37
C ASP A 293 9.64 6.78 24.35
N PHE A 294 9.54 6.10 25.48
CA PHE A 294 9.68 4.63 25.53
C PHE A 294 8.41 3.94 26.01
N THR A 295 8.20 2.73 25.50
CA THR A 295 7.28 1.75 26.06
C THR A 295 7.96 0.40 26.14
N LEU A 296 7.89 -0.22 27.31
CA LEU A 296 8.21 -1.62 27.52
C LEU A 296 6.91 -2.41 27.63
N THR A 297 6.75 -3.41 26.77
CA THR A 297 5.68 -4.40 26.86
C THR A 297 6.25 -5.79 27.14
N GLU A 298 5.45 -6.70 27.67
CA GLU A 298 5.79 -8.11 27.81
C GLU A 298 4.89 -8.92 26.89
N LEU A 299 5.47 -9.66 25.94
CA LEU A 299 4.70 -10.48 25.02
C LEU A 299 3.99 -11.61 25.79
N SER A 300 2.79 -11.98 25.35
CA SER A 300 1.93 -12.96 26.04
C SER A 300 2.42 -14.41 25.90
N SER A 301 3.52 -14.62 25.19
CA SER A 301 4.29 -15.87 25.13
C SER A 301 5.69 -15.57 24.62
N ASN A 302 6.65 -16.42 24.96
CA ASN A 302 7.95 -16.39 24.30
C ASN A 302 7.77 -16.64 22.78
N PRO A 303 8.60 -16.04 21.94
CA PRO A 303 8.72 -16.45 20.55
C PRO A 303 9.01 -17.95 20.44
N ASP A 304 8.58 -18.57 19.34
CA ASP A 304 8.92 -19.97 19.08
C ASP A 304 10.45 -20.11 19.06
N ALA A 305 10.99 -21.10 19.77
CA ALA A 305 12.42 -21.35 19.83
C ALA A 305 13.01 -21.63 18.43
N ALA A 306 12.21 -22.16 17.50
CA ALA A 306 12.60 -22.39 16.11
C ALA A 306 12.87 -21.10 15.33
N TYR A 307 12.37 -19.95 15.80
CA TYR A 307 12.63 -18.64 15.17
C TYR A 307 14.00 -18.08 15.55
N GLY A 308 14.69 -18.65 16.55
CA GLY A 308 16.02 -18.19 16.94
C GLY A 308 16.07 -16.74 17.47
N VAL A 309 14.94 -16.21 17.96
CA VAL A 309 14.85 -14.85 18.49
C VAL A 309 15.74 -14.71 19.74
N THR A 310 16.58 -13.69 19.72
CA THR A 310 17.52 -13.35 20.81
C THR A 310 16.97 -12.22 21.68
N TYR A 311 17.63 -11.96 22.81
CA TYR A 311 17.24 -10.93 23.77
C TYR A 311 18.42 -9.99 23.94
N SER A 312 18.34 -8.79 23.34
CA SER A 312 19.44 -7.85 23.29
C SER A 312 19.88 -7.36 24.66
N GLY A 313 21.20 -7.22 24.80
CA GLY A 313 21.81 -6.58 25.95
C GLY A 313 21.48 -5.10 26.01
N TRP A 314 21.78 -4.48 27.15
CA TRP A 314 21.53 -3.06 27.35
C TRP A 314 22.61 -2.38 28.17
N SER A 315 22.74 -1.07 27.97
CA SER A 315 23.66 -0.20 28.70
C SER A 315 22.93 1.06 29.16
N ARG A 316 23.02 1.35 30.47
CA ARG A 316 22.48 2.58 31.04
C ARG A 316 23.53 3.68 31.21
N ALA A 317 24.64 3.59 30.48
CA ALA A 317 25.68 4.60 30.52
C ALA A 317 25.17 5.97 30.05
N GLY A 318 25.71 7.05 30.64
CA GLY A 318 25.38 8.42 30.25
C GLY A 318 25.99 8.87 28.91
N SER A 319 26.84 8.03 28.32
CA SER A 319 27.50 8.19 27.01
C SER A 319 27.43 6.87 26.23
N ALA A 320 27.31 6.93 24.91
CA ALA A 320 27.35 5.76 24.02
C ALA A 320 28.51 5.87 23.03
N SER A 321 29.20 4.75 22.75
CA SER A 321 30.11 4.65 21.61
C SER A 321 29.33 4.35 20.32
N LEU A 322 29.94 4.57 19.16
CA LEU A 322 29.33 4.25 17.88
C LEU A 322 29.10 2.73 17.77
N GLY A 323 27.87 2.34 17.41
CA GLY A 323 27.45 0.97 17.14
C GLY A 323 26.60 0.94 15.88
N ALA A 324 25.34 0.50 15.98
CA ALA A 324 24.41 0.43 14.85
C ALA A 324 22.97 0.70 15.28
N GLY A 325 22.13 1.11 14.34
CA GLY A 325 20.68 1.02 14.43
C GLY A 325 20.17 -0.15 13.59
N ILE A 326 19.31 -1.00 14.13
CA ILE A 326 18.68 -2.12 13.40
C ILE A 326 17.18 -1.90 13.43
N HIS A 327 16.54 -1.79 12.27
CA HIS A 327 15.18 -1.25 12.18
C HIS A 327 14.40 -1.74 10.95
N HIS A 328 13.10 -1.44 10.89
CA HIS A 328 12.23 -1.71 9.74
C HIS A 328 11.71 -0.39 9.14
N PRO A 329 12.44 0.22 8.20
CA PRO A 329 12.02 1.46 7.54
C PRO A 329 10.83 1.19 6.62
N GLU A 330 9.82 2.07 6.62
CA GLU A 330 8.52 1.90 5.97
C GLU A 330 7.77 0.62 6.42
N ALA A 331 8.13 0.12 7.61
CA ALA A 331 7.78 -1.21 8.10
C ALA A 331 8.26 -2.37 7.19
N ALA A 332 9.02 -2.11 6.13
CA ALA A 332 9.54 -3.09 5.17
C ALA A 332 10.65 -3.97 5.78
N GLU A 333 11.38 -4.72 4.96
CA GLU A 333 12.41 -5.66 5.42
C GLU A 333 13.43 -5.00 6.34
N LYS A 334 13.93 -5.78 7.31
CA LYS A 334 14.88 -5.33 8.31
C LYS A 334 16.19 -4.80 7.69
N ARG A 335 16.61 -3.63 8.14
CA ARG A 335 17.82 -2.93 7.71
C ARG A 335 18.75 -2.63 8.89
N ILE A 336 20.00 -2.33 8.57
CA ILE A 336 21.01 -1.86 9.52
C ILE A 336 21.60 -0.51 9.05
N SER A 337 21.85 0.40 9.99
CA SER A 337 22.40 1.73 9.73
C SER A 337 23.54 2.02 10.73
N PHE A 338 24.59 2.72 10.27
CA PHE A 338 25.79 3.00 11.08
C PHE A 338 25.97 4.51 11.30
N PRO A 339 26.07 4.97 12.55
CA PRO A 339 26.20 6.38 12.86
C PRO A 339 27.64 6.88 12.73
N ASP A 340 27.81 8.07 12.15
CA ASP A 340 29.07 8.83 12.23
C ASP A 340 29.22 9.51 13.60
N THR A 341 28.10 9.94 14.18
CA THR A 341 28.08 10.55 15.52
C THR A 341 26.89 10.11 16.35
N VAL A 342 27.11 9.98 17.66
CA VAL A 342 26.08 9.79 18.68
C VAL A 342 26.39 10.74 19.84
N GLN A 343 25.51 11.70 20.10
CA GLN A 343 25.70 12.72 21.14
C GLN A 343 24.51 12.78 22.09
N ALA A 344 24.76 12.96 23.38
CA ALA A 344 23.68 13.20 24.33
C ALA A 344 23.13 14.62 24.15
N SER A 345 21.86 14.75 23.82
CA SER A 345 21.13 16.02 23.68
C SER A 345 19.82 15.96 24.48
N GLY A 346 19.85 16.48 25.70
CA GLY A 346 18.70 16.40 26.62
C GLY A 346 18.25 14.96 26.85
N GLU A 347 16.98 14.69 26.53
CA GLU A 347 16.30 13.41 26.66
C GLU A 347 16.70 12.37 25.61
N TYR A 348 17.40 12.79 24.56
CA TYR A 348 17.64 11.98 23.36
C TYR A 348 19.13 11.85 23.05
N TRP A 349 19.49 10.73 22.41
CA TRP A 349 20.69 10.60 21.62
C TRP A 349 20.42 11.26 20.28
N ASP A 350 21.20 12.29 19.96
CA ASP A 350 21.26 12.93 18.66
C ASP A 350 22.22 12.11 17.79
N VAL A 351 21.70 11.52 16.72
CA VAL A 351 22.38 10.54 15.87
C VAL A 351 22.47 11.06 14.45
N ASN A 352 23.70 11.17 13.94
CA ASN A 352 23.95 11.44 12.52
C ASN A 352 24.48 10.17 11.85
N TRP A 353 23.90 9.81 10.71
CA TRP A 353 24.18 8.55 10.01
C TRP A 353 25.31 8.69 8.99
N GLY A 354 26.33 7.84 9.11
CA GLY A 354 27.35 7.66 8.07
C GLY A 354 26.86 6.74 6.95
N GLU A 355 26.13 5.68 7.30
CA GLU A 355 25.59 4.68 6.37
C GLU A 355 24.16 4.27 6.73
N GLY A 356 23.31 4.08 5.72
CA GLY A 356 21.87 3.84 5.91
C GLY A 356 21.14 5.05 6.52
N ARG A 357 19.82 4.95 6.67
CA ARG A 357 18.96 5.97 7.30
C ARG A 357 17.91 5.31 8.18
N THR A 358 16.97 6.07 8.71
CA THR A 358 15.69 5.53 9.19
C THR A 358 14.55 6.13 8.38
N ALA A 359 13.35 5.58 8.51
CA ALA A 359 12.15 6.09 7.85
C ALA A 359 10.94 5.87 8.77
N PRO A 360 9.76 6.44 8.46
CA PRO A 360 8.52 6.07 9.15
C PRO A 360 8.39 4.55 9.29
N GLY A 361 8.02 4.05 10.48
CA GLY A 361 8.00 2.60 10.77
C GLY A 361 9.25 2.09 11.51
N SER A 362 10.40 2.75 11.34
CA SER A 362 11.59 2.49 12.17
C SER A 362 11.38 2.89 13.64
N SER A 363 10.36 3.69 13.95
CA SER A 363 10.01 4.13 15.31
C SER A 363 10.02 2.98 16.30
N GLY A 364 10.70 3.17 17.43
CA GLY A 364 10.89 2.18 18.48
C GLY A 364 12.05 1.20 18.27
N SER A 365 12.74 1.24 17.13
CA SER A 365 13.94 0.44 16.88
C SER A 365 15.10 0.78 17.83
N PRO A 366 15.96 -0.19 18.16
CA PRO A 366 17.10 0.03 19.05
C PRO A 366 18.26 0.79 18.37
N LEU A 367 18.90 1.67 19.14
CA LEU A 367 20.29 2.09 18.92
C LEU A 367 21.20 1.26 19.83
N TYR A 368 22.20 0.64 19.23
CA TYR A 368 23.24 -0.11 19.93
C TYR A 368 24.52 0.72 20.07
N ASP A 369 25.22 0.56 21.21
CA ASP A 369 26.59 1.03 21.35
C ASP A 369 27.60 0.07 20.68
N GLY A 370 28.86 0.48 20.61
CA GLY A 370 29.94 -0.34 20.05
C GLY A 370 30.29 -1.61 20.84
N ASN A 371 29.61 -1.89 21.96
CA ASN A 371 29.67 -3.18 22.67
C ASN A 371 28.40 -4.02 22.44
N HIS A 372 27.60 -3.67 21.42
CA HIS A 372 26.40 -4.41 21.03
C HIS A 372 25.30 -4.38 22.10
N ARG A 373 25.19 -3.26 22.83
CA ARG A 373 24.16 -3.08 23.86
C ARG A 373 23.21 -1.95 23.49
N VAL A 374 21.91 -2.19 23.63
CA VAL A 374 20.89 -1.15 23.44
C VAL A 374 21.15 0.00 24.41
N VAL A 375 21.16 1.23 23.90
CA VAL A 375 21.30 2.48 24.70
C VAL A 375 20.07 3.39 24.62
N GLY A 376 19.14 3.08 23.73
CA GLY A 376 17.92 3.84 23.51
C GLY A 376 17.10 3.27 22.35
N GLN A 377 15.92 3.84 22.14
CA GLN A 377 15.00 3.45 21.07
C GLN A 377 14.58 4.67 20.23
N LEU A 378 14.38 4.49 18.93
CA LEU A 378 14.08 5.58 18.00
C LEU A 378 12.76 6.23 18.39
N CYS A 379 12.81 7.54 18.60
CA CYS A 379 11.61 8.36 18.82
C CYS A 379 11.17 8.98 17.51
N CYS A 380 12.06 9.74 16.89
CA CYS A 380 11.73 10.58 15.75
C CYS A 380 13.00 11.04 15.05
N GLY A 381 12.82 11.77 13.97
CA GLY A 381 13.93 12.35 13.23
C GLY A 381 13.47 12.82 11.87
N SER A 382 14.42 13.26 11.06
CA SER A 382 14.13 13.71 9.69
C SER A 382 15.14 13.13 8.70
N SER A 383 15.87 12.09 9.09
CA SER A 383 16.77 11.40 8.17
C SER A 383 15.95 10.67 7.10
N TYR A 384 16.40 10.76 5.85
CA TYR A 384 15.91 9.99 4.70
C TYR A 384 17.01 9.96 3.63
N CYS A 385 16.97 9.06 2.65
CA CYS A 385 18.14 8.76 1.80
C CYS A 385 18.81 9.96 1.07
N PRO A 386 18.07 10.97 0.60
CA PRO A 386 18.60 12.21 0.03
C PRO A 386 19.23 13.20 1.02
N ASN A 387 19.12 13.03 2.34
CA ASN A 387 19.65 13.98 3.31
C ASN A 387 20.56 13.33 4.37
N ASP A 388 21.19 14.17 5.19
CA ASP A 388 22.02 13.80 6.33
C ASP A 388 21.46 14.38 7.64
N LEU A 389 20.14 14.60 7.71
CA LEU A 389 19.51 15.09 8.94
C LEU A 389 19.57 14.03 10.04
N ASN A 390 19.53 14.51 11.28
CA ASN A 390 19.70 13.67 12.45
C ASN A 390 18.41 12.98 12.86
N ASP A 391 18.57 11.82 13.50
CA ASP A 391 17.52 11.12 14.21
C ASP A 391 17.76 11.15 15.73
N TYR A 392 16.69 10.94 16.48
CA TYR A 392 16.65 11.06 17.93
C TYR A 392 16.20 9.76 18.58
N TYR A 393 17.07 9.16 19.39
CA TYR A 393 16.76 7.96 20.16
C TYR A 393 16.57 8.30 21.64
N GLY A 394 15.45 7.92 22.24
CA GLY A 394 15.18 8.20 23.64
C GLY A 394 16.25 7.59 24.54
N ARG A 395 16.86 8.37 25.44
CA ARG A 395 17.86 7.92 26.43
C ARG A 395 17.20 7.19 27.60
N SER A 396 16.19 6.38 27.31
CA SER A 396 15.29 5.74 28.27
C SER A 396 16.04 4.86 29.27
N LEU A 397 17.08 4.14 28.80
CA LEU A 397 17.87 3.26 29.65
C LEU A 397 18.69 4.01 30.69
N ASN A 398 19.00 5.28 30.47
CA ASN A 398 19.69 6.13 31.44
C ASN A 398 18.71 7.00 32.26
N LEU A 399 17.84 7.75 31.58
CA LEU A 399 17.01 8.81 32.19
C LEU A 399 15.64 8.33 32.70
N SER A 400 15.19 7.16 32.24
CA SER A 400 13.94 6.51 32.67
C SER A 400 14.19 5.14 33.31
N TRP A 401 15.41 4.93 33.83
CA TRP A 401 15.78 3.71 34.52
C TRP A 401 15.06 3.57 35.87
N ASP A 402 15.14 4.61 36.71
CA ASP A 402 14.60 4.63 38.06
C ASP A 402 13.26 5.39 38.11
N GLY A 403 12.30 4.88 38.88
CA GLY A 403 10.97 5.50 39.01
C GLY A 403 9.90 4.51 39.48
N GLY A 404 8.63 4.85 39.24
CA GLY A 404 7.53 3.90 39.41
C GLY A 404 7.59 2.79 38.36
N SER A 405 7.18 1.57 38.70
CA SER A 405 7.28 0.42 37.80
C SER A 405 6.48 0.60 36.50
N SER A 406 5.43 1.41 36.49
CA SER A 406 4.65 1.73 35.28
C SER A 406 5.29 2.78 34.37
N SER A 407 6.40 3.41 34.78
CA SER A 407 7.03 4.52 34.07
C SER A 407 8.56 4.45 34.03
N SER A 408 9.14 3.31 34.42
CA SER A 408 10.59 3.12 34.48
C SER A 408 10.98 1.66 34.25
N LEU A 409 12.25 1.43 33.91
CA LEU A 409 12.74 0.15 33.40
C LEU A 409 13.37 -0.75 34.47
N SER A 410 13.89 -0.18 35.56
CA SER A 410 14.66 -0.90 36.59
C SER A 410 13.94 -2.11 37.18
N SER A 411 12.64 -1.99 37.45
CA SER A 411 11.83 -3.09 38.04
C SER A 411 11.69 -4.30 37.10
N TRP A 412 11.89 -4.10 35.79
CA TRP A 412 11.70 -5.11 34.76
C TRP A 412 13.03 -5.66 34.25
N LEU A 413 14.01 -4.78 34.00
CA LEU A 413 15.31 -5.16 33.44
C LEU A 413 16.35 -5.51 34.52
N ASP A 414 16.20 -5.03 35.75
CA ASP A 414 16.98 -5.43 36.93
C ASP A 414 16.10 -5.90 38.10
N PRO A 415 15.29 -6.96 37.92
CA PRO A 415 14.28 -7.37 38.90
C PRO A 415 14.88 -7.88 40.23
N ILE A 416 16.16 -8.27 40.23
CA ILE A 416 16.89 -8.69 41.43
C ILE A 416 17.61 -7.52 42.13
N GLY A 417 17.53 -6.30 41.59
CA GLY A 417 18.18 -5.12 42.16
C GLY A 417 19.71 -5.27 42.27
N SER A 418 20.32 -5.90 41.27
CA SER A 418 21.77 -6.13 41.22
C SER A 418 22.58 -4.82 41.12
N GLY A 419 21.95 -3.75 40.62
CA GLY A 419 22.61 -2.49 40.35
C GLY A 419 23.45 -2.50 39.07
N ALA A 420 23.28 -3.52 38.22
CA ALA A 420 23.99 -3.65 36.95
C ALA A 420 23.94 -2.35 36.12
N GLN A 421 25.08 -2.01 35.52
CA GLN A 421 25.16 -0.89 34.56
C GLN A 421 24.92 -1.36 33.12
N THR A 422 25.14 -2.64 32.88
CA THR A 422 25.04 -3.26 31.57
C THR A 422 24.60 -4.71 31.72
N THR A 423 23.99 -5.24 30.68
CA THR A 423 23.76 -6.67 30.44
C THR A 423 24.11 -6.96 28.98
N ASP A 424 24.61 -8.15 28.66
CA ASP A 424 24.93 -8.56 27.29
C ASP A 424 23.76 -9.32 26.64
N THR A 425 23.79 -9.45 25.31
CA THR A 425 22.78 -10.19 24.56
C THR A 425 22.70 -11.64 25.03
N LEU A 426 21.48 -12.08 25.34
CA LEU A 426 21.17 -13.46 25.66
C LEU A 426 20.69 -14.16 24.39
N VAL A 427 21.46 -15.14 23.94
CA VAL A 427 21.10 -16.02 22.83
C VAL A 427 20.55 -17.34 23.41
N PRO A 428 19.24 -17.63 23.23
CA PRO A 428 18.65 -18.87 23.73
C PRO A 428 19.35 -20.11 23.17
N GLY A 429 19.65 -21.07 24.05
CA GLY A 429 20.47 -22.25 23.71
C GLY A 429 21.97 -22.05 23.96
N GLY A 430 22.39 -20.86 24.38
CA GLY A 430 23.79 -20.47 24.57
C GLY A 430 24.39 -20.18 23.21
N GLY A 431 24.69 -18.89 22.96
CA GLY A 431 25.24 -18.38 21.69
C GLY A 431 26.11 -19.42 21.02
N GLY A 432 25.52 -20.10 20.03
CA GLY A 432 26.27 -21.06 19.24
C GLY A 432 27.35 -20.25 18.55
N ASP A 433 28.56 -20.79 18.48
CA ASP A 433 29.59 -20.23 17.63
C ASP A 433 28.94 -19.84 16.29
N PRO A 434 29.24 -18.64 15.75
CA PRO A 434 28.68 -18.19 14.50
C PRO A 434 28.65 -19.35 13.49
N SER A 435 27.49 -19.52 12.85
CA SER A 435 27.27 -20.59 11.88
C SER A 435 27.49 -20.07 10.47
N GLY A 436 27.96 -20.93 9.60
CA GLY A 436 28.35 -20.59 8.25
C GLY A 436 28.38 -21.83 7.37
N ALA A 437 28.64 -21.61 6.09
CA ALA A 437 28.73 -22.67 5.11
C ALA A 437 29.85 -23.65 5.49
N CYS A 438 29.46 -24.90 5.68
CA CYS A 438 30.34 -26.03 5.86
C CYS A 438 30.39 -26.86 4.60
N CYS A 439 31.59 -26.92 4.01
CA CYS A 439 31.81 -27.60 2.74
C CYS A 439 32.39 -28.99 2.92
N ILE A 440 31.64 -30.01 2.54
CA ILE A 440 32.15 -31.38 2.40
C ILE A 440 32.20 -31.70 0.90
N GLY A 441 33.36 -31.48 0.29
CA GLY A 441 33.45 -31.47 -1.17
C GLY A 441 32.65 -30.29 -1.74
N GLN A 442 31.76 -30.56 -2.70
CA GLN A 442 30.85 -29.56 -3.31
C GLN A 442 29.51 -29.43 -2.56
N SER A 443 29.23 -30.29 -1.58
CA SER A 443 28.00 -30.22 -0.80
C SER A 443 28.16 -29.20 0.32
N CYS A 444 27.22 -28.27 0.40
CA CYS A 444 27.17 -27.27 1.45
C CYS A 444 26.11 -27.62 2.50
N THR A 445 26.49 -27.51 3.77
CA THR A 445 25.56 -27.57 4.91
C THR A 445 25.81 -26.37 5.80
N TYR A 446 24.79 -25.78 6.41
CA TYR A 446 24.94 -24.60 7.25
C TYR A 446 25.02 -25.03 8.72
N GLY A 447 26.04 -24.58 9.46
CA GLY A 447 26.23 -24.96 10.86
C GLY A 447 27.45 -24.30 11.48
N THR A 448 27.74 -24.59 12.75
CA THR A 448 28.88 -23.99 13.47
C THR A 448 30.22 -24.46 12.91
N GLN A 449 31.30 -23.70 13.13
CA GLN A 449 32.66 -24.16 12.79
C GLN A 449 33.02 -25.50 13.46
N ALA A 450 32.56 -25.70 14.70
CA ALA A 450 32.78 -26.92 15.46
C ALA A 450 32.05 -28.11 14.83
N ASP A 451 30.78 -27.95 14.47
CA ASP A 451 29.99 -28.98 13.78
C ASP A 451 30.62 -29.29 12.43
N CYS A 452 31.02 -28.27 11.67
CA CYS A 452 31.65 -28.42 10.39
C CYS A 452 32.94 -29.25 10.47
N SER A 453 33.77 -28.95 11.47
CA SER A 453 35.00 -29.71 11.74
C SER A 453 34.69 -31.16 12.15
N SER A 454 33.61 -31.38 12.91
CA SER A 454 33.22 -32.71 13.40
C SER A 454 32.75 -33.67 12.30
N ILE A 455 32.14 -33.13 11.24
CA ILE A 455 31.73 -33.88 10.05
C ILE A 455 32.81 -33.92 8.96
N GLY A 456 34.00 -33.34 9.24
CA GLY A 456 35.14 -33.34 8.32
C GLY A 456 35.02 -32.35 7.15
N GLY A 457 34.18 -31.32 7.28
CA GLY A 457 34.02 -30.26 6.29
C GLY A 457 34.98 -29.09 6.48
N SER A 458 35.13 -28.30 5.43
CA SER A 458 35.87 -27.04 5.40
C SER A 458 34.90 -25.88 5.65
N TYR A 459 35.04 -25.24 6.80
CA TYR A 459 34.22 -24.10 7.19
C TYR A 459 34.64 -22.85 6.40
N GLN A 460 33.69 -22.17 5.77
CA GLN A 460 33.95 -21.04 4.85
C GLN A 460 33.99 -19.68 5.54
N GLY A 461 33.74 -19.66 6.84
CA GLY A 461 33.67 -18.44 7.63
C GLY A 461 32.26 -18.22 8.14
N ASP A 462 32.18 -17.37 9.15
CA ASP A 462 30.96 -17.02 9.85
C ASP A 462 29.97 -16.38 8.90
N TYR A 463 28.73 -16.88 8.93
CA TYR A 463 27.57 -16.38 8.19
C TYR A 463 27.67 -16.47 6.66
N VAL A 464 28.69 -17.15 6.13
CA VAL A 464 28.76 -17.47 4.69
C VAL A 464 27.60 -18.39 4.34
N SER A 465 26.67 -17.95 3.49
CA SER A 465 25.49 -18.73 3.09
C SER A 465 25.87 -19.90 2.16
N CYS A 466 25.11 -21.01 2.23
CA CYS A 466 25.22 -22.07 1.24
C CYS A 466 24.67 -21.69 -0.15
N THR A 467 23.88 -20.61 -0.26
CA THR A 467 23.26 -20.16 -1.51
C THR A 467 24.21 -19.41 -2.44
N SER A 468 25.37 -18.96 -1.94
CA SER A 468 26.43 -18.33 -2.75
C SER A 468 27.44 -19.35 -3.32
N TYR A 469 27.11 -20.64 -3.27
CA TYR A 469 27.95 -21.77 -3.70
C TYR A 469 29.40 -21.73 -3.20
N PRO A 470 29.64 -21.44 -1.90
CA PRO A 470 30.99 -21.25 -1.37
C PRO A 470 31.83 -22.54 -1.33
N CYS A 471 31.20 -23.69 -1.53
CA CYS A 471 31.84 -25.01 -1.56
C CYS A 471 32.27 -25.45 -2.97
N GLY A 472 32.05 -24.60 -3.98
CA GLY A 472 31.94 -25.07 -5.35
C GLY A 472 30.68 -25.91 -5.55
N GLY A 473 30.42 -26.30 -6.80
CA GLY A 473 29.14 -26.92 -7.16
C GLY A 473 28.03 -25.92 -7.43
N ALA A 474 28.38 -24.68 -7.79
CA ALA A 474 27.48 -23.91 -8.65
C ALA A 474 27.11 -24.83 -9.82
N PRO A 475 25.82 -24.94 -10.17
CA PRO A 475 25.40 -25.84 -11.23
C PRO A 475 26.24 -25.59 -12.47
N GLU A 476 26.81 -26.67 -13.00
CA GLU A 476 27.56 -26.65 -14.25
C GLU A 476 26.62 -27.00 -15.40
N GLY A 477 26.90 -26.41 -16.55
CA GLY A 477 26.16 -26.59 -17.77
C GLY A 477 27.13 -26.70 -18.94
N ALA A 478 26.62 -27.14 -20.08
CA ALA A 478 27.37 -27.15 -21.32
C ALA A 478 27.74 -25.70 -21.69
N CYS A 479 29.03 -25.46 -21.93
CA CYS A 479 29.57 -24.21 -22.40
C CYS A 479 30.17 -24.42 -23.79
N CYS A 480 29.62 -23.74 -24.80
CA CYS A 480 30.11 -23.81 -26.17
C CYS A 480 31.04 -22.64 -26.47
N VAL A 481 32.32 -22.93 -26.66
CA VAL A 481 33.30 -21.96 -27.19
C VAL A 481 33.61 -22.40 -28.62
N GLY A 482 32.91 -21.80 -29.59
CA GLY A 482 32.86 -22.32 -30.96
C GLY A 482 32.22 -23.70 -31.02
N GLU A 483 32.81 -24.65 -31.75
CA GLU A 483 32.33 -26.05 -31.83
C GLU A 483 32.72 -26.90 -30.61
N THR A 484 33.50 -26.35 -29.67
CA THR A 484 34.00 -27.12 -28.52
C THR A 484 33.08 -26.96 -27.33
N CYS A 485 32.44 -28.06 -26.91
CA CYS A 485 31.65 -28.12 -25.68
C CYS A 485 32.52 -28.46 -24.47
N SER A 486 32.34 -27.74 -23.38
CA SER A 486 32.92 -28.09 -22.07
C SER A 486 31.90 -27.83 -20.95
N SER A 487 31.81 -28.74 -19.97
CA SER A 487 31.00 -28.52 -18.77
C SER A 487 31.74 -27.57 -17.84
N MET A 488 31.14 -26.44 -17.50
CA MET A 488 31.66 -25.51 -16.49
C MET A 488 30.54 -24.67 -15.91
N THR A 489 30.81 -23.86 -14.89
CA THR A 489 29.83 -22.89 -14.36
C THR A 489 29.53 -21.78 -15.37
N GLN A 490 28.37 -21.11 -15.27
CA GLN A 490 28.01 -19.96 -16.11
C GLN A 490 29.11 -18.89 -16.14
N ALA A 491 29.63 -18.49 -14.98
CA ALA A 491 30.70 -17.50 -14.88
C ALA A 491 32.01 -17.97 -15.55
N GLY A 492 32.32 -19.27 -15.44
CA GLY A 492 33.44 -19.88 -16.16
C GLY A 492 33.24 -19.81 -17.67
N CYS A 493 32.02 -20.04 -18.14
CA CYS A 493 31.69 -20.02 -19.56
C CYS A 493 31.82 -18.62 -20.17
N SER A 494 31.31 -17.61 -19.47
CA SER A 494 31.45 -16.20 -19.88
C SER A 494 32.92 -15.77 -19.90
N THR A 495 33.72 -16.20 -18.93
CA THR A 495 35.17 -15.91 -18.89
C THR A 495 35.92 -16.58 -20.05
N ALA A 496 35.46 -17.76 -20.47
CA ALA A 496 36.00 -18.49 -21.61
C ALA A 496 35.54 -17.95 -22.98
N GLY A 497 34.65 -16.94 -22.99
CA GLY A 497 34.06 -16.37 -24.21
C GLY A 497 33.11 -17.34 -24.92
N GLY A 498 32.46 -18.23 -24.17
CA GLY A 498 31.52 -19.22 -24.70
C GLY A 498 30.07 -18.93 -24.33
N THR A 499 29.15 -19.62 -25.00
CA THR A 499 27.70 -19.56 -24.75
C THR A 499 27.29 -20.68 -23.80
N TYR A 500 26.76 -20.30 -22.65
CA TYR A 500 26.31 -21.23 -21.62
C TYR A 500 24.90 -21.75 -21.93
N GLN A 501 24.69 -23.05 -21.87
CA GLN A 501 23.44 -23.71 -22.29
C GLN A 501 22.46 -23.96 -21.12
N GLY A 502 22.72 -23.36 -19.95
CA GLY A 502 21.90 -23.52 -18.75
C GLY A 502 22.35 -24.64 -17.82
N ASP A 503 21.84 -24.60 -16.59
CA ASP A 503 22.28 -25.44 -15.48
C ASP A 503 21.95 -26.93 -15.68
N ASN A 504 22.90 -27.81 -15.37
CA ASN A 504 22.82 -29.26 -15.53
C ASN A 504 22.67 -29.76 -16.98
N THR A 505 22.90 -28.91 -17.98
CA THR A 505 23.02 -29.35 -19.37
C THR A 505 24.35 -30.06 -19.62
N THR A 506 24.35 -31.12 -20.44
CA THR A 506 25.53 -31.97 -20.66
C THR A 506 26.13 -31.78 -22.04
N CYS A 507 27.46 -31.82 -22.15
CA CYS A 507 28.15 -31.89 -23.43
C CYS A 507 27.99 -33.28 -24.10
N GLY A 508 27.00 -33.40 -24.98
CA GLY A 508 26.82 -34.49 -25.94
C GLY A 508 27.56 -34.25 -27.26
N ALA A 509 27.57 -35.27 -28.13
CA ALA A 509 28.24 -35.22 -29.44
C ALA A 509 27.74 -34.07 -30.32
N ASP A 510 26.49 -33.65 -30.10
CA ASP A 510 25.83 -32.60 -30.87
C ASP A 510 25.57 -31.30 -30.08
N SER A 511 26.07 -31.20 -28.84
CA SER A 511 25.76 -30.06 -27.95
C SER A 511 26.29 -28.72 -28.43
N CYS A 512 27.28 -28.71 -29.33
CA CYS A 512 27.73 -27.51 -30.03
C CYS A 512 27.67 -27.67 -31.56
N THR A 513 26.94 -28.67 -32.08
CA THR A 513 26.70 -28.83 -33.52
C THR A 513 25.20 -28.78 -33.81
N ASN A 514 24.74 -27.59 -34.16
CA ASN A 514 23.45 -27.26 -34.78
C ASN A 514 22.32 -28.31 -34.66
N GLY A 515 22.03 -28.75 -33.43
CA GLY A 515 21.02 -29.73 -33.01
C GLY A 515 20.68 -30.90 -33.95
N GLY A 516 21.63 -31.44 -34.72
CA GLY A 516 21.43 -32.62 -35.58
C GLY A 516 20.87 -32.36 -36.99
N CYS A 517 20.86 -31.13 -37.47
CA CYS A 517 20.42 -30.78 -38.82
C CYS A 517 21.52 -30.93 -39.89
N GLU A 518 21.13 -31.19 -41.14
CA GLU A 518 22.08 -31.29 -42.26
C GLU A 518 22.69 -29.92 -42.63
N VAL A 519 23.86 -29.92 -43.26
CA VAL A 519 24.57 -28.68 -43.60
C VAL A 519 23.71 -27.79 -44.50
N GLY A 520 23.40 -26.58 -44.02
CA GLY A 520 22.46 -25.64 -44.64
C GLY A 520 21.11 -25.57 -43.93
N TYR A 521 20.94 -26.27 -42.80
CA TYR A 521 19.73 -26.28 -41.98
C TYR A 521 20.06 -26.15 -40.49
N SER A 522 19.19 -25.47 -39.74
CA SER A 522 19.30 -25.24 -38.28
C SER A 522 18.03 -25.73 -37.55
N PRO A 523 18.14 -26.27 -36.32
CA PRO A 523 17.00 -26.78 -35.57
C PRO A 523 16.34 -25.69 -34.73
N ASP A 524 15.02 -25.73 -34.68
CA ASP A 524 14.23 -24.91 -33.78
C ASP A 524 14.22 -25.52 -32.36
N CYS A 525 13.57 -24.86 -31.39
CA CYS A 525 13.51 -25.29 -30.00
C CYS A 525 12.74 -26.60 -29.79
N ALA A 526 11.88 -26.97 -30.74
CA ALA A 526 11.23 -28.27 -30.77
C ALA A 526 12.10 -29.37 -31.42
N GLY A 527 13.30 -29.02 -31.91
CA GLY A 527 14.25 -29.92 -32.56
C GLY A 527 13.97 -30.17 -34.05
N THR A 528 13.20 -29.30 -34.70
CA THR A 528 12.78 -29.40 -36.11
C THR A 528 13.73 -28.58 -37.00
N CYS A 529 14.27 -29.20 -38.06
CA CYS A 529 15.24 -28.57 -38.95
C CYS A 529 14.61 -27.73 -40.07
N PHE A 530 15.04 -26.48 -40.22
CA PHE A 530 14.66 -25.55 -41.31
C PHE A 530 15.91 -25.01 -42.02
N GLU A 531 15.80 -24.61 -43.30
CA GLU A 531 16.95 -24.06 -44.05
C GLU A 531 17.53 -22.80 -43.38
N ASP A 532 18.85 -22.68 -43.35
CA ASP A 532 19.56 -21.55 -42.74
C ASP A 532 19.14 -20.19 -43.36
N THR A 533 18.71 -20.20 -44.62
CA THR A 533 18.20 -18.99 -45.29
C THR A 533 16.85 -18.53 -44.74
N VAL A 534 16.00 -19.47 -44.29
CA VAL A 534 14.74 -19.14 -43.58
C VAL A 534 15.09 -18.49 -42.25
N TYR A 535 16.05 -19.05 -41.51
CA TYR A 535 16.57 -18.44 -40.30
C TYR A 535 17.05 -17.01 -40.53
N THR A 536 17.89 -16.74 -41.55
CA THR A 536 18.39 -15.38 -41.76
C THR A 536 17.34 -14.36 -42.20
N GLU A 537 16.22 -14.79 -42.79
CA GLU A 537 15.12 -13.88 -43.18
C GLU A 537 14.19 -13.61 -41.99
N TRP A 538 14.02 -14.58 -41.07
CA TRP A 538 13.11 -14.50 -39.91
C TRP A 538 13.81 -13.93 -38.66
N ILE A 539 15.09 -14.26 -38.40
CA ILE A 539 15.88 -13.65 -37.30
C ILE A 539 16.11 -12.14 -37.50
N ALA A 540 15.95 -11.63 -38.72
CA ALA A 540 16.31 -10.24 -39.05
C ALA A 540 15.10 -9.36 -39.37
N ASP A 541 13.89 -9.89 -39.24
CA ASP A 541 12.67 -9.14 -39.55
C ASP A 541 12.00 -8.50 -38.33
N THR A 542 12.61 -8.68 -37.15
CA THR A 542 12.22 -8.13 -35.85
C THR A 542 10.97 -8.76 -35.21
N TYR A 543 10.31 -9.77 -35.79
CA TYR A 543 9.03 -10.33 -35.28
C TYR A 543 9.19 -11.65 -34.47
N CYS A 544 8.26 -11.91 -33.52
CA CYS A 544 8.09 -13.24 -32.90
C CYS A 544 7.47 -14.25 -33.86
N ASP A 545 8.29 -15.20 -34.29
CA ASP A 545 7.85 -16.27 -35.20
C ASP A 545 7.45 -17.57 -34.48
N ASN A 546 7.39 -17.55 -33.14
CA ASN A 546 7.09 -18.72 -32.33
C ASN A 546 5.66 -19.23 -32.58
N GLY A 547 5.53 -20.32 -33.33
CA GLY A 547 4.25 -20.92 -33.75
C GLY A 547 3.82 -20.62 -35.19
N ALA A 548 4.61 -19.89 -35.98
CA ALA A 548 4.29 -19.54 -37.37
C ALA A 548 4.55 -20.71 -38.36
N TYR A 549 3.71 -20.82 -39.39
CA TYR A 549 3.75 -21.91 -40.39
C TYR A 549 4.15 -21.38 -41.76
N ILE A 550 5.02 -22.11 -42.48
CA ILE A 550 5.33 -21.82 -43.89
C ILE A 550 4.11 -22.17 -44.78
N PRO A 551 3.50 -21.21 -45.51
CA PRO A 551 2.47 -21.52 -46.49
C PRO A 551 3.06 -22.32 -47.66
N ALA A 552 2.33 -23.33 -48.15
CA ALA A 552 2.82 -24.27 -49.17
C ALA A 552 3.26 -23.63 -50.52
N ASP A 553 2.97 -22.34 -50.72
CA ASP A 553 3.13 -21.64 -51.99
C ASP A 553 4.46 -20.84 -52.12
N PHE A 554 5.28 -20.74 -51.06
CA PHE A 554 6.48 -19.87 -51.04
C PHE A 554 7.84 -20.55 -51.31
N GLY A 555 7.89 -21.87 -51.49
CA GLY A 555 9.07 -22.54 -52.08
C GLY A 555 10.33 -22.66 -51.19
N TYR A 556 10.26 -22.36 -49.89
CA TYR A 556 11.33 -22.60 -48.92
C TYR A 556 11.39 -24.08 -48.46
N GLY A 557 12.58 -24.59 -48.11
CA GLY A 557 12.78 -25.95 -47.63
C GLY A 557 12.42 -26.15 -46.15
N GLY A 558 11.50 -27.10 -45.86
CA GLY A 558 11.07 -27.51 -44.52
C GLY A 558 9.82 -28.41 -44.56
N PRO A 559 9.40 -29.05 -43.45
CA PRO A 559 8.17 -29.85 -43.43
C PRO A 559 6.93 -28.94 -43.57
N ALA A 560 6.20 -29.06 -44.69
CA ALA A 560 5.04 -28.22 -44.97
C ALA A 560 3.95 -28.35 -43.88
N GLY A 561 3.51 -27.21 -43.32
CA GLY A 561 2.47 -27.16 -42.31
C GLY A 561 2.92 -27.48 -40.88
N VAL A 562 4.23 -27.43 -40.60
CA VAL A 562 4.78 -27.52 -39.24
C VAL A 562 5.23 -26.13 -38.79
N ALA A 563 4.87 -25.76 -37.56
CA ALA A 563 5.25 -24.49 -36.97
C ALA A 563 6.69 -24.51 -36.47
N ILE A 564 7.39 -23.37 -36.59
CA ILE A 564 8.71 -23.17 -36.01
C ILE A 564 8.59 -22.61 -34.58
N PHE A 565 9.45 -23.02 -33.66
CA PHE A 565 9.46 -22.56 -32.27
C PHE A 565 10.87 -22.08 -31.86
N LEU A 566 11.04 -20.84 -31.37
CA LEU A 566 12.35 -20.20 -31.15
C LEU A 566 12.61 -19.82 -29.66
N ASN A 567 13.87 -19.66 -29.22
CA ASN A 567 14.25 -19.30 -27.83
C ASN A 567 15.27 -18.15 -27.77
N CYS A 568 15.26 -17.41 -26.65
CA CYS A 568 15.94 -16.12 -26.50
C CYS A 568 17.48 -16.20 -26.46
N ASP A 569 18.07 -17.21 -25.79
CA ASP A 569 19.51 -17.22 -25.50
C ASP A 569 20.40 -17.42 -26.73
N GLN A 570 19.84 -17.89 -27.86
CA GLN A 570 20.57 -18.10 -29.11
C GLN A 570 20.50 -16.91 -30.09
N PHE A 571 19.61 -15.92 -29.90
CA PHE A 571 19.33 -14.90 -30.94
C PHE A 571 19.44 -13.41 -30.51
N GLN A 572 20.12 -13.10 -29.40
CA GLN A 572 20.50 -11.73 -29.00
C GLN A 572 19.35 -10.75 -28.73
N CYS A 573 18.11 -11.22 -28.53
CA CYS A 573 16.95 -10.43 -28.08
C CYS A 573 16.81 -9.09 -28.81
N ASP A 574 16.51 -9.12 -30.10
CA ASP A 574 16.45 -7.96 -31.00
C ASP A 574 15.12 -7.19 -30.99
N GLY A 575 14.29 -7.39 -29.96
CA GLY A 575 13.09 -6.56 -29.72
C GLY A 575 11.76 -7.29 -29.81
N GLY A 576 11.75 -8.60 -30.10
CA GLY A 576 10.58 -9.47 -29.95
C GLY A 576 11.03 -10.90 -29.67
N ASP A 577 10.96 -11.34 -28.40
CA ASP A 577 10.67 -12.73 -27.99
C ASP A 577 10.95 -12.99 -26.50
N CYS A 578 9.97 -13.55 -25.80
CA CYS A 578 9.98 -13.91 -24.38
C CYS A 578 10.04 -15.42 -24.09
N THR A 579 10.77 -15.71 -23.00
CA THR A 579 10.65 -16.78 -21.98
C THR A 579 9.95 -18.11 -22.29
N ASP A 580 10.77 -19.16 -22.40
CA ASP A 580 10.47 -20.60 -22.22
C ASP A 580 9.35 -21.22 -23.09
N CYS A 581 9.51 -22.50 -23.46
CA CYS A 581 8.72 -23.19 -24.50
C CYS A 581 7.24 -23.45 -24.15
N SER A 582 6.66 -22.74 -23.19
CA SER A 582 5.29 -22.94 -22.74
C SER A 582 4.69 -21.74 -22.03
N SER A 583 4.57 -20.58 -22.69
CA SER A 583 3.38 -19.68 -22.61
C SER A 583 3.66 -18.27 -23.14
N GLY A 584 2.78 -17.79 -24.04
CA GLY A 584 2.58 -16.36 -24.32
C GLY A 584 3.34 -15.85 -25.53
N GLY A 585 2.62 -15.39 -26.56
CA GLY A 585 3.23 -14.60 -27.64
C GLY A 585 3.71 -13.24 -27.14
N ASP A 586 4.30 -12.45 -28.03
CA ASP A 586 4.84 -11.13 -27.74
C ASP A 586 3.95 -10.28 -26.82
N PRO A 587 4.55 -9.54 -25.87
CA PRO A 587 3.80 -8.52 -25.15
C PRO A 587 3.25 -7.52 -26.18
N THR A 588 1.92 -7.33 -26.16
CA THR A 588 1.23 -6.36 -27.02
C THR A 588 0.99 -5.07 -26.26
N GLY A 589 1.00 -3.94 -26.97
CA GLY A 589 0.82 -2.61 -26.43
C GLY A 589 0.09 -1.71 -27.42
N ALA A 590 -0.29 -0.52 -26.99
CA ALA A 590 -1.02 0.43 -27.83
C ALA A 590 -0.10 1.01 -28.90
N CYS A 591 -0.42 0.73 -30.17
CA CYS A 591 0.26 1.22 -31.34
C CYS A 591 -0.56 2.27 -32.09
N CYS A 592 0.08 3.34 -32.49
CA CYS A 592 -0.54 4.52 -33.06
C CYS A 592 -0.16 4.75 -34.52
N PHE A 593 -1.11 4.62 -35.44
CA PHE A 593 -0.93 5.01 -36.84
C PHE A 593 -1.60 6.36 -37.09
N GLY A 594 -0.91 7.45 -36.77
CA GLY A 594 -1.57 8.75 -36.69
C GLY A 594 -2.51 8.77 -35.49
N THR A 595 -3.82 8.92 -35.70
CA THR A 595 -4.83 8.96 -34.62
C THR A 595 -5.47 7.60 -34.33
N ASP A 596 -5.24 6.60 -35.17
CA ASP A 596 -5.82 5.27 -35.03
C ASP A 596 -4.95 4.40 -34.10
N CYS A 597 -5.56 3.85 -33.05
CA CYS A 597 -4.89 3.01 -32.07
C CYS A 597 -5.24 1.52 -32.23
N PHE A 598 -4.22 0.66 -32.24
CA PHE A 598 -4.37 -0.80 -32.26
C PHE A 598 -3.50 -1.44 -31.17
N VAL A 599 -4.01 -2.46 -30.48
CA VAL A 599 -3.19 -3.25 -29.53
C VAL A 599 -2.54 -4.39 -30.30
N ILE A 600 -1.28 -4.21 -30.67
CA ILE A 600 -0.45 -5.12 -31.49
C ILE A 600 0.96 -5.17 -30.91
N THR A 601 1.89 -5.93 -31.48
CA THR A 601 3.27 -5.98 -30.98
C THR A 601 4.05 -4.71 -31.36
N GLU A 602 5.12 -4.35 -30.64
CA GLU A 602 5.99 -3.20 -30.98
C GLU A 602 6.49 -3.27 -32.44
N VAL A 603 6.72 -4.49 -32.89
CA VAL A 603 7.28 -4.81 -34.18
C VAL A 603 6.24 -4.64 -35.28
N GLU A 604 5.03 -5.19 -35.11
CA GLU A 604 3.90 -4.96 -36.01
C GLU A 604 3.55 -3.46 -36.09
N CYS A 605 3.71 -2.74 -34.98
CA CYS A 605 3.51 -1.32 -34.90
C CYS A 605 4.52 -0.53 -35.74
N THR A 606 5.80 -0.69 -35.45
CA THR A 606 6.89 0.07 -36.09
C THR A 606 7.05 -0.29 -37.57
N ALA A 607 6.87 -1.55 -37.95
CA ALA A 607 6.97 -1.98 -39.35
C ALA A 607 5.86 -1.42 -40.25
N ASN A 608 4.69 -1.09 -39.69
CA ASN A 608 3.62 -0.38 -40.37
C ASN A 608 3.70 1.15 -40.18
N SER A 609 4.84 1.65 -39.67
CA SER A 609 5.10 3.08 -39.41
C SER A 609 4.20 3.72 -38.34
N GLY A 610 3.81 2.94 -37.33
CA GLY A 610 3.10 3.40 -36.14
C GLY A 610 4.02 3.64 -34.95
N GLU A 611 3.55 4.41 -33.97
CA GLU A 611 4.25 4.75 -32.73
C GLU A 611 3.75 3.87 -31.57
N TYR A 612 4.66 3.11 -30.94
CA TYR A 612 4.31 2.13 -29.91
C TYR A 612 4.46 2.72 -28.51
N ASN A 613 3.43 2.57 -27.66
CA ASN A 613 3.37 3.20 -26.33
C ASN A 613 3.85 2.29 -25.19
N GLY A 614 4.51 1.18 -25.52
CA GLY A 614 5.10 0.24 -24.57
C GLY A 614 4.20 -0.94 -24.21
N ASP A 615 4.80 -1.99 -23.66
CA ASP A 615 4.14 -3.27 -23.44
C ASP A 615 2.99 -3.23 -22.42
N ASN A 616 1.92 -3.97 -22.71
CA ASN A 616 0.69 -4.06 -21.91
C ASN A 616 -0.08 -2.73 -21.77
N THR A 617 0.19 -1.74 -22.63
CA THR A 617 -0.64 -0.53 -22.75
C THR A 617 -1.88 -0.80 -23.63
N ALA A 618 -3.02 -0.21 -23.26
CA ALA A 618 -4.28 -0.37 -23.99
C ALA A 618 -4.64 0.90 -24.77
N CYS A 619 -5.35 0.75 -25.88
CA CYS A 619 -5.87 1.89 -26.64
C CYS A 619 -6.96 2.64 -25.88
N GLY A 620 -6.66 3.85 -25.43
CA GLY A 620 -7.59 4.84 -24.88
C GLY A 620 -7.86 5.98 -25.87
N ALA A 621 -8.77 6.90 -25.51
CA ALA A 621 -9.22 7.98 -26.40
C ALA A 621 -8.11 8.95 -26.84
N ASP A 622 -7.03 9.09 -26.05
CA ASP A 622 -5.91 10.03 -26.28
C ASP A 622 -4.54 9.35 -26.45
N THR A 623 -4.50 8.02 -26.63
CA THR A 623 -3.24 7.25 -26.61
C THR A 623 -2.34 7.54 -27.83
N CYS A 624 -2.86 8.11 -28.91
CA CYS A 624 -2.15 8.31 -30.19
C CYS A 624 -2.11 9.77 -30.63
N GLY A 625 -1.65 10.65 -29.74
CA GLY A 625 -1.60 12.09 -29.96
C GLY A 625 -1.07 12.52 -31.34
N SER A 626 -1.70 13.53 -31.95
CA SER A 626 -1.28 14.07 -33.24
C SER A 626 0.13 14.70 -33.17
N PRO A 627 0.99 14.58 -34.22
CA PRO A 627 2.35 15.10 -34.18
C PRO A 627 2.37 16.62 -34.39
N SER A 628 3.25 17.31 -33.65
CA SER A 628 3.34 18.76 -33.62
C SER A 628 4.79 19.21 -33.37
N THR A 629 5.53 19.57 -34.43
CA THR A 629 6.84 20.25 -34.35
C THR A 629 6.66 21.73 -34.67
N CYS A 630 7.04 22.64 -33.78
CA CYS A 630 7.08 24.08 -34.08
C CYS A 630 8.52 24.52 -34.37
N ALA A 631 8.68 25.44 -35.34
CA ALA A 631 10.00 25.82 -35.85
C ALA A 631 10.91 26.54 -34.83
N ALA A 632 10.35 27.00 -33.72
CA ALA A 632 11.07 27.67 -32.64
C ALA A 632 11.67 26.70 -31.59
N ASP A 633 11.29 25.42 -31.63
CA ASP A 633 11.87 24.36 -30.81
C ASP A 633 13.13 23.84 -31.50
N ILE A 634 14.26 24.41 -31.09
CA ILE A 634 15.58 24.17 -31.67
C ILE A 634 16.17 22.89 -31.10
N THR A 635 15.74 22.48 -29.89
CA THR A 635 16.23 21.26 -29.22
C THR A 635 15.42 20.00 -29.57
N GLY A 636 14.21 20.16 -30.10
CA GLY A 636 13.33 19.10 -30.61
C GLY A 636 12.59 18.33 -29.52
N ASP A 637 12.39 18.94 -28.35
CA ASP A 637 11.77 18.30 -27.19
C ASP A 637 10.25 18.58 -27.05
N GLY A 638 9.67 19.30 -28.01
CA GLY A 638 8.25 19.60 -28.10
C GLY A 638 7.84 20.87 -27.34
N VAL A 639 8.77 21.62 -26.75
CA VAL A 639 8.50 22.86 -26.01
C VAL A 639 9.54 23.92 -26.33
N VAL A 640 9.11 25.14 -26.65
CA VAL A 640 10.01 26.29 -26.82
C VAL A 640 10.26 26.95 -25.48
N ASP A 641 11.46 26.78 -24.92
CA ASP A 641 11.84 27.35 -23.63
C ASP A 641 13.27 27.94 -23.59
N VAL A 642 13.80 28.15 -22.38
CA VAL A 642 15.14 28.75 -22.19
C VAL A 642 16.24 27.91 -22.83
N SER A 643 16.03 26.59 -22.95
CA SER A 643 16.96 25.64 -23.55
C SER A 643 17.17 25.94 -25.03
N ASP A 644 16.13 26.35 -25.77
CA ASP A 644 16.21 26.74 -27.18
C ASP A 644 16.94 28.07 -27.37
N ILE A 645 16.72 29.04 -26.48
CA ILE A 645 17.48 30.30 -26.50
C ILE A 645 18.97 30.03 -26.26
N LEU A 646 19.30 29.14 -25.32
CA LEU A 646 20.69 28.79 -25.03
C LEU A 646 21.34 28.03 -26.21
N ALA A 647 20.59 27.14 -26.87
CA ALA A 647 21.03 26.46 -28.08
C ALA A 647 21.32 27.47 -29.21
N MET A 648 20.43 28.43 -29.44
CA MET A 648 20.59 29.45 -30.47
C MET A 648 21.74 30.44 -30.17
N VAL A 649 21.90 30.87 -28.92
CA VAL A 649 23.04 31.74 -28.53
C VAL A 649 24.38 31.01 -28.75
N GLY A 650 24.41 29.68 -28.64
CA GLY A 650 25.57 28.85 -28.95
C GLY A 650 26.07 28.96 -30.39
N VAL A 651 25.18 29.29 -31.33
CA VAL A 651 25.46 29.40 -32.78
C VAL A 651 25.28 30.83 -33.33
N TRP A 652 25.29 31.83 -32.44
CA TRP A 652 25.05 33.24 -32.80
C TRP A 652 26.04 33.80 -33.83
N GLY A 653 25.52 34.43 -34.88
CA GLY A 653 26.30 35.01 -35.98
C GLY A 653 26.82 34.00 -37.00
N THR A 654 26.33 32.75 -36.96
CA THR A 654 26.62 31.71 -37.96
C THR A 654 25.45 31.55 -38.95
N ALA A 655 25.60 30.68 -39.96
CA ALA A 655 24.55 30.34 -40.91
C ALA A 655 23.91 28.97 -40.59
N ASP A 656 23.79 28.64 -39.29
CA ASP A 656 23.21 27.38 -38.85
C ASP A 656 21.71 27.34 -39.19
N SER A 657 21.32 26.38 -40.02
CA SER A 657 19.98 26.32 -40.60
C SER A 657 18.88 25.91 -39.62
N ALA A 658 19.24 25.33 -38.47
CA ALA A 658 18.26 24.99 -37.43
C ALA A 658 17.90 26.20 -36.55
N ALA A 659 18.80 27.19 -36.47
CA ALA A 659 18.64 28.39 -35.66
C ALA A 659 18.42 29.69 -36.47
N ASP A 660 18.63 29.66 -37.80
CA ASP A 660 18.31 30.74 -38.74
C ASP A 660 16.84 30.64 -39.16
N LEU A 661 15.96 30.99 -38.23
CA LEU A 661 14.52 30.79 -38.35
C LEU A 661 13.87 31.70 -39.41
N ASN A 662 14.48 32.86 -39.70
CA ASN A 662 13.98 33.77 -40.72
C ASN A 662 14.61 33.53 -42.11
N GLY A 663 15.70 32.75 -42.19
CA GLY A 663 16.34 32.30 -43.42
C GLY A 663 17.13 33.38 -44.16
N ASP A 664 17.58 34.43 -43.47
CA ASP A 664 18.41 35.50 -44.06
C ASP A 664 19.91 35.15 -44.13
N GLY A 665 20.28 33.98 -43.63
CA GLY A 665 21.62 33.41 -43.69
C GLY A 665 22.50 33.79 -42.50
N ILE A 666 21.96 34.41 -41.44
CA ILE A 666 22.71 34.68 -40.21
C ILE A 666 21.83 34.61 -38.95
N VAL A 667 22.16 33.73 -38.01
CA VAL A 667 21.49 33.63 -36.70
C VAL A 667 21.74 34.90 -35.89
N GLY A 668 20.69 35.68 -35.66
CA GLY A 668 20.79 36.99 -35.01
C GLY A 668 19.57 37.40 -34.20
N VAL A 669 19.48 38.69 -33.91
CA VAL A 669 18.38 39.24 -33.09
C VAL A 669 17.01 38.99 -33.72
N ALA A 670 16.94 38.92 -35.06
CA ALA A 670 15.70 38.64 -35.76
C ALA A 670 15.18 37.21 -35.48
N ASP A 671 16.08 36.21 -35.42
CA ASP A 671 15.74 34.82 -35.10
C ASP A 671 15.42 34.63 -33.62
N LEU A 672 16.13 35.33 -32.74
CA LEU A 672 15.83 35.34 -31.30
C LEU A 672 14.41 35.81 -31.01
N LEU A 673 13.95 36.81 -31.75
CA LEU A 673 12.60 37.30 -31.59
C LEU A 673 11.57 36.26 -32.04
N LEU A 674 11.90 35.38 -33.00
CA LEU A 674 11.03 34.28 -33.43
C LEU A 674 10.97 33.13 -32.40
N VAL A 675 12.09 32.83 -31.71
CA VAL A 675 12.08 31.87 -30.59
C VAL A 675 11.25 32.40 -29.41
N ILE A 676 11.40 33.68 -29.06
CA ILE A 676 10.63 34.29 -27.98
C ILE A 676 9.13 34.40 -28.33
N ASP A 677 8.80 34.63 -29.60
CA ASP A 677 7.41 34.69 -30.07
C ASP A 677 6.74 33.29 -30.06
N GLY A 678 7.53 32.22 -30.15
CA GLY A 678 7.07 30.84 -30.10
C GLY A 678 7.05 30.19 -28.71
N TRP A 679 7.24 30.95 -27.63
CA TRP A 679 7.46 30.44 -26.27
C TRP A 679 6.30 29.58 -25.75
N GLY A 680 6.61 28.35 -25.32
CA GLY A 680 5.63 27.36 -24.83
C GLY A 680 5.60 26.07 -25.65
N PRO A 681 4.71 25.12 -25.34
CA PRO A 681 4.62 23.84 -26.04
C PRO A 681 4.31 24.03 -27.53
N CYS A 682 5.02 23.29 -28.38
CA CYS A 682 4.78 23.32 -29.82
C CYS A 682 3.37 22.84 -30.15
N GLN A 683 2.61 23.64 -30.91
CA GLN A 683 1.30 23.25 -31.44
C GLN A 683 1.31 23.09 -32.97
N GLY A 684 0.74 21.98 -33.43
CA GLY A 684 0.69 21.58 -34.82
C GLY A 684 -0.76 21.46 -35.27
N GLY A 685 -1.24 22.52 -35.91
CA GLY A 685 -2.08 22.38 -37.11
C GLY A 685 -3.58 22.15 -36.95
N GLY A 686 -4.27 23.02 -36.20
CA GLY A 686 -5.54 23.59 -36.66
C GLY A 686 -5.39 25.10 -36.61
N ASP A 687 -5.81 25.84 -37.64
CA ASP A 687 -6.09 27.28 -37.45
C ASP A 687 -6.95 27.35 -36.20
N PRO A 688 -6.60 28.16 -35.18
CA PRO A 688 -7.19 27.99 -33.88
C PRO A 688 -8.70 28.06 -34.04
N THR A 689 -9.36 26.98 -33.64
CA THR A 689 -10.79 26.79 -33.83
C THR A 689 -11.50 27.19 -32.57
N GLY A 690 -12.71 27.70 -32.75
CA GLY A 690 -13.54 28.23 -31.69
C GLY A 690 -14.98 28.09 -32.08
N ALA A 691 -15.89 28.26 -31.12
CA ALA A 691 -17.31 28.24 -31.38
C ALA A 691 -17.66 29.29 -32.44
N CYS A 692 -18.26 28.83 -33.54
CA CYS A 692 -18.77 29.65 -34.60
C CYS A 692 -20.29 29.62 -34.58
N CYS A 693 -20.90 30.79 -34.36
CA CYS A 693 -22.33 30.92 -34.17
C CYS A 693 -23.00 31.42 -35.45
N ALA A 694 -23.72 30.54 -36.14
CA ALA A 694 -24.42 30.86 -37.38
C ALA A 694 -25.82 30.25 -37.38
N ALA A 695 -26.86 31.10 -37.55
CA ALA A 695 -28.26 30.68 -37.72
C ALA A 695 -28.81 29.72 -36.63
N ASN A 696 -28.44 29.97 -35.36
CA ASN A 696 -28.80 29.20 -34.16
C ASN A 696 -28.17 27.80 -34.06
N ASP A 697 -27.10 27.54 -34.82
CA ASP A 697 -26.26 26.35 -34.70
C ASP A 697 -24.84 26.75 -34.24
N CYS A 698 -24.24 25.93 -33.39
CA CYS A 698 -22.84 26.07 -32.95
C CYS A 698 -22.00 24.99 -33.59
N ASP A 699 -21.00 25.40 -34.36
CA ASP A 699 -19.96 24.51 -34.87
C ASP A 699 -18.57 25.03 -34.44
N VAL A 700 -17.66 24.14 -34.06
CA VAL A 700 -16.25 24.51 -33.82
C VAL A 700 -15.52 24.56 -35.17
N ARG A 701 -15.11 25.75 -35.60
CA ARG A 701 -14.46 26.00 -36.90
C ARG A 701 -13.40 27.08 -36.75
N THR A 702 -12.62 27.36 -37.80
CA THR A 702 -11.65 28.46 -37.77
C THR A 702 -12.36 29.82 -37.89
N ALA A 703 -11.72 30.90 -37.41
CA ALA A 703 -12.26 32.27 -37.55
C ALA A 703 -12.61 32.62 -39.00
N THR A 704 -11.73 32.23 -39.94
CA THR A 704 -11.89 32.48 -41.38
C THR A 704 -13.06 31.70 -41.98
N GLU A 705 -13.26 30.45 -41.57
CA GLU A 705 -14.39 29.63 -42.01
C GLU A 705 -15.72 30.13 -41.42
N CYS A 706 -15.68 30.64 -40.19
CA CYS A 706 -16.83 31.21 -39.52
C CYS A 706 -17.36 32.45 -40.24
N GLU A 707 -16.47 33.40 -40.57
CA GLU A 707 -16.83 34.55 -41.40
C GLU A 707 -17.29 34.11 -42.81
N GLY A 708 -16.70 33.04 -43.35
CA GLY A 708 -17.03 32.47 -44.66
C GLY A 708 -18.47 31.96 -44.80
N ILE A 709 -19.07 31.51 -43.68
CA ILE A 709 -20.48 31.12 -43.62
C ILE A 709 -21.40 32.22 -43.07
N GLY A 710 -20.85 33.41 -42.76
CA GLY A 710 -21.58 34.53 -42.17
C GLY A 710 -21.89 34.37 -40.68
N GLY A 711 -21.15 33.51 -39.97
CA GLY A 711 -21.25 33.29 -38.53
C GLY A 711 -20.36 34.24 -37.71
N ALA A 712 -20.64 34.33 -36.41
CA ALA A 712 -19.86 35.11 -35.46
C ALA A 712 -18.92 34.19 -34.65
N TYR A 713 -17.62 34.47 -34.72
CA TYR A 713 -16.58 33.66 -34.10
C TYR A 713 -16.32 34.11 -32.65
N GLN A 714 -16.38 33.18 -31.68
CA GLN A 714 -16.33 33.50 -30.25
C GLN A 714 -14.92 33.53 -29.64
N GLY A 715 -13.88 33.27 -30.44
CA GLY A 715 -12.49 33.26 -29.99
C GLY A 715 -11.91 31.85 -29.96
N ASN A 716 -10.58 31.76 -29.91
CA ASN A 716 -9.87 30.49 -30.01
C ASN A 716 -10.10 29.61 -28.78
N ASP A 717 -10.19 28.30 -28.98
CA ASP A 717 -10.39 27.26 -27.95
C ASP A 717 -11.73 27.36 -27.18
N THR A 718 -12.65 28.21 -27.66
CA THR A 718 -14.04 28.20 -27.21
C THR A 718 -14.76 26.98 -27.79
N SER A 719 -15.45 26.21 -26.94
CA SER A 719 -16.11 24.97 -27.34
C SER A 719 -17.60 25.20 -27.61
N CYS A 720 -18.28 24.32 -28.34
CA CYS A 720 -19.75 24.34 -28.43
C CYS A 720 -20.46 23.67 -27.24
N ALA A 721 -19.72 23.17 -26.26
CA ALA A 721 -20.27 22.70 -24.99
C ALA A 721 -20.51 23.90 -24.08
N GLY A 722 -21.74 24.03 -23.54
CA GLY A 722 -22.16 25.17 -22.70
C GLY A 722 -23.04 26.22 -23.40
N ASP A 723 -23.59 25.93 -24.58
CA ASP A 723 -24.41 26.86 -25.39
C ASP A 723 -23.80 28.27 -25.64
N PRO A 724 -22.58 28.38 -26.23
CA PRO A 724 -21.94 29.68 -26.47
C PRO A 724 -22.55 30.46 -27.62
N CYS A 725 -23.42 29.81 -28.41
CA CYS A 725 -24.13 30.41 -29.54
C CYS A 725 -25.59 30.76 -29.23
N GLY A 726 -26.10 30.22 -28.13
CA GLY A 726 -27.34 30.61 -27.50
C GLY A 726 -27.03 31.42 -26.26
N GLY A 727 -26.97 32.75 -26.44
CA GLY A 727 -27.30 33.64 -25.33
C GLY A 727 -28.68 33.24 -24.83
N GLY A 728 -28.71 32.45 -23.76
CA GLY A 728 -29.92 32.21 -22.99
C GLY A 728 -30.46 33.58 -22.62
N GLY A 729 -31.64 33.92 -23.15
CA GLY A 729 -32.40 35.14 -22.86
C GLY A 729 -31.59 36.40 -22.51
N GLU A 730 -31.38 37.29 -23.48
CA GLU A 730 -30.87 38.66 -23.28
C GLU A 730 -29.42 38.83 -22.77
N CYS A 731 -28.66 37.74 -22.54
CA CYS A 731 -27.25 37.79 -22.11
C CYS A 731 -26.24 37.95 -23.26
N GLU A 732 -25.07 38.53 -22.94
CA GLU A 732 -23.97 38.72 -23.88
C GLU A 732 -23.08 37.48 -24.03
N ALA A 733 -22.30 37.39 -25.11
CA ALA A 733 -21.48 36.20 -25.39
C ALA A 733 -20.41 35.98 -24.30
N GLY A 734 -20.25 34.73 -23.85
CA GLY A 734 -19.42 34.36 -22.69
C GLY A 734 -20.16 34.45 -21.34
N TRP A 735 -21.48 34.72 -21.38
CA TRP A 735 -22.34 34.78 -20.22
C TRP A 735 -23.61 33.97 -20.44
N THR A 736 -23.90 33.11 -19.47
CA THR A 736 -25.07 32.25 -19.46
C THR A 736 -26.12 32.80 -18.50
N ALA A 737 -27.36 32.93 -18.99
CA ALA A 737 -28.49 33.23 -18.12
C ALA A 737 -28.79 32.02 -17.23
N ASP A 738 -28.95 32.28 -15.94
CA ASP A 738 -29.60 31.34 -15.05
C ASP A 738 -31.11 31.20 -15.39
N CYS A 739 -31.81 30.31 -14.68
CA CYS A 739 -33.23 30.03 -14.92
C CYS A 739 -34.15 31.23 -14.63
N GLN A 740 -33.66 32.29 -13.98
CA GLN A 740 -34.38 33.55 -13.78
C GLN A 740 -34.02 34.64 -14.81
N GLY A 741 -33.10 34.35 -15.73
CA GLY A 741 -32.65 35.28 -16.78
C GLY A 741 -31.50 36.18 -16.34
N THR A 742 -30.82 35.87 -15.24
CA THR A 742 -29.67 36.63 -14.73
C THR A 742 -28.38 36.08 -15.33
N CYS A 743 -27.60 36.94 -15.98
CA CYS A 743 -26.38 36.54 -16.68
C CYS A 743 -25.20 36.35 -15.72
N PHE A 744 -24.50 35.23 -15.82
CA PHE A 744 -23.23 34.95 -15.13
C PHE A 744 -22.15 34.50 -16.13
N PRO A 745 -20.84 34.73 -15.85
CA PRO A 745 -19.75 34.25 -16.70
C PRO A 745 -19.72 32.73 -16.81
N ASP A 746 -19.40 32.21 -17.99
CA ASP A 746 -19.46 30.77 -18.28
C ASP A 746 -18.48 29.92 -17.46
N ASP A 747 -17.34 30.47 -17.03
CA ASP A 747 -16.35 29.81 -16.19
C ASP A 747 -16.84 29.62 -14.73
N VAL A 748 -17.57 30.62 -14.22
CA VAL A 748 -18.30 30.53 -12.95
C VAL A 748 -19.44 29.53 -13.07
N TYR A 749 -20.14 29.52 -14.20
CA TYR A 749 -21.22 28.57 -14.47
C TYR A 749 -20.71 27.11 -14.51
N ALA A 750 -19.58 26.87 -15.19
CA ALA A 750 -18.98 25.53 -15.32
C ALA A 750 -18.39 24.98 -14.02
N ALA A 751 -17.97 25.85 -13.09
CA ALA A 751 -17.45 25.42 -11.79
C ALA A 751 -18.55 24.90 -10.83
N TRP A 752 -19.81 25.20 -11.11
CA TRP A 752 -20.98 24.83 -10.30
C TRP A 752 -21.77 23.65 -10.92
N VAL A 753 -21.62 23.41 -12.21
CA VAL A 753 -22.22 22.26 -12.90
C VAL A 753 -21.40 20.99 -12.57
N GLY A 754 -21.97 20.08 -11.76
CA GLY A 754 -21.40 18.76 -11.45
C GLY A 754 -20.60 18.65 -10.14
N ASP A 755 -20.76 19.57 -9.19
CA ASP A 755 -19.99 19.59 -7.93
C ASP A 755 -20.52 18.63 -6.83
N GLY A 756 -21.70 18.03 -7.06
CA GLY A 756 -22.33 17.05 -6.19
C GLY A 756 -23.34 17.63 -5.18
N TYR A 757 -23.73 18.90 -5.28
CA TYR A 757 -24.79 19.53 -4.48
C TYR A 757 -25.96 20.02 -5.37
N CYS A 758 -27.16 20.19 -4.78
CA CYS A 758 -28.30 20.85 -5.44
C CYS A 758 -28.16 22.36 -5.28
N ASP A 759 -27.92 23.09 -6.38
CA ASP A 759 -27.66 24.53 -6.33
C ASP A 759 -28.90 25.37 -6.65
N ASP A 760 -29.95 25.26 -5.83
CA ASP A 760 -31.17 26.06 -5.93
C ASP A 760 -31.06 27.42 -5.21
N GLY A 761 -30.07 28.23 -5.60
CA GLY A 761 -29.96 29.62 -5.17
C GLY A 761 -28.86 29.93 -4.16
N ALA A 762 -27.73 29.22 -4.23
CA ALA A 762 -26.55 29.54 -3.45
C ALA A 762 -26.02 30.96 -3.77
N TYR A 763 -25.70 31.73 -2.72
CA TYR A 763 -25.15 33.08 -2.84
C TYR A 763 -23.67 33.02 -3.20
N ILE A 764 -23.25 33.71 -4.27
CA ILE A 764 -21.81 33.94 -4.52
C ILE A 764 -21.27 34.91 -3.45
N PRO A 765 -20.38 34.47 -2.54
CA PRO A 765 -19.81 35.37 -1.52
C PRO A 765 -18.91 36.42 -2.18
N ALA A 766 -18.81 37.61 -1.58
CA ALA A 766 -18.01 38.71 -2.12
C ALA A 766 -16.51 38.38 -2.30
N ASP A 767 -16.04 37.30 -1.67
CA ASP A 767 -14.64 36.87 -1.66
C ASP A 767 -14.35 35.74 -2.67
N TYR A 768 -15.32 35.32 -3.49
CA TYR A 768 -15.17 34.22 -4.47
C TYR A 768 -14.25 34.53 -5.67
N GLY A 769 -13.55 35.68 -5.65
CA GLY A 769 -12.57 36.03 -6.66
C GLY A 769 -13.12 36.43 -8.05
N CYS A 770 -14.42 36.28 -8.30
CA CYS A 770 -15.06 36.77 -9.53
C CYS A 770 -15.32 38.29 -9.42
N THR A 771 -14.46 39.10 -10.04
CA THR A 771 -14.58 40.56 -10.01
C THR A 771 -15.70 41.11 -10.90
N GLU A 772 -16.24 40.31 -11.81
CA GLU A 772 -17.26 40.75 -12.78
C GLU A 772 -18.68 40.22 -12.45
N CYS A 773 -18.81 39.33 -11.47
CA CYS A 773 -20.11 38.76 -11.06
C CYS A 773 -21.00 39.79 -10.32
N PRO A 774 -22.34 39.72 -10.48
CA PRO A 774 -23.26 40.53 -9.68
C PRO A 774 -23.17 40.16 -8.19
N ALA A 775 -22.50 41.00 -7.39
CA ALA A 775 -22.29 40.73 -5.97
C ALA A 775 -23.62 40.65 -5.19
N GLY A 776 -23.86 39.52 -4.52
CA GLY A 776 -25.04 39.29 -3.67
C GLY A 776 -26.31 38.85 -4.40
N VAL A 777 -26.19 38.33 -5.63
CA VAL A 777 -27.30 37.75 -6.41
C VAL A 777 -27.10 36.23 -6.53
N ALA A 778 -28.16 35.46 -6.29
CA ALA A 778 -28.16 34.00 -6.31
C ALA A 778 -28.28 33.45 -7.75
N ILE A 779 -27.61 32.34 -8.04
CA ILE A 779 -27.63 31.65 -9.34
C ILE A 779 -28.60 30.45 -9.31
N TRP A 780 -29.35 30.20 -10.40
CA TRP A 780 -30.43 29.18 -10.47
C TRP A 780 -30.30 28.22 -11.69
N LEU A 781 -30.02 26.93 -11.49
CA LEU A 781 -29.57 26.01 -12.58
C LEU A 781 -30.57 24.90 -13.02
N ASN A 782 -31.78 24.85 -12.47
CA ASN A 782 -32.65 23.67 -12.53
C ASN A 782 -33.57 23.49 -13.76
N CYS A 783 -33.07 23.58 -15.00
CA CYS A 783 -33.91 23.33 -16.20
C CYS A 783 -33.36 22.30 -17.20
N ASP A 784 -34.28 21.67 -17.94
CA ASP A 784 -34.04 20.63 -18.97
C ASP A 784 -33.00 20.99 -20.04
N ALA A 785 -32.67 22.28 -20.19
CA ALA A 785 -31.67 22.76 -21.15
C ALA A 785 -30.23 22.39 -20.76
N PHE A 786 -29.95 22.12 -19.48
CA PHE A 786 -28.60 21.89 -18.97
C PHE A 786 -28.29 20.42 -18.67
N GLY A 787 -29.14 19.50 -19.12
CA GLY A 787 -28.82 18.07 -19.13
C GLY A 787 -28.91 17.35 -17.79
N ASN A 788 -29.34 18.01 -16.72
CA ASN A 788 -29.65 17.42 -15.41
C ASN A 788 -28.52 16.49 -14.91
N ASP A 789 -27.31 17.04 -14.78
CA ASP A 789 -26.06 16.31 -14.58
C ASP A 789 -25.80 15.99 -13.10
N GLY A 790 -26.15 14.78 -12.70
CA GLY A 790 -25.55 14.09 -11.55
C GLY A 790 -25.90 14.60 -10.15
N GLY A 791 -26.45 15.81 -10.01
CA GLY A 791 -27.01 16.36 -8.79
C GLY A 791 -28.54 16.32 -8.73
N ASP A 792 -29.24 16.29 -9.87
CA ASP A 792 -30.70 16.40 -9.84
C ASP A 792 -31.39 15.74 -11.03
N CYS A 793 -32.10 14.63 -10.77
CA CYS A 793 -33.44 14.43 -11.30
C CYS A 793 -34.08 13.18 -10.68
N ASP A 794 -35.02 13.40 -9.75
CA ASP A 794 -36.38 12.87 -9.92
C ASP A 794 -37.28 13.36 -8.78
N GLY A 795 -37.82 14.58 -8.92
CA GLY A 795 -39.07 14.96 -8.26
C GLY A 795 -39.12 14.87 -6.71
N GLY A 796 -37.97 14.89 -6.04
CA GLY A 796 -37.85 15.20 -4.62
C GLY A 796 -36.78 16.26 -4.52
N GLY A 797 -37.12 17.44 -3.97
CA GLY A 797 -36.10 18.46 -3.63
C GLY A 797 -35.08 17.90 -2.63
N ASP A 798 -34.10 18.73 -2.25
CA ASP A 798 -32.93 18.33 -1.46
C ASP A 798 -33.28 17.28 -0.40
N PRO A 799 -32.43 16.26 -0.17
CA PRO A 799 -32.69 15.24 0.83
C PRO A 799 -33.12 15.91 2.14
N THR A 800 -34.38 15.66 2.50
CA THR A 800 -34.99 16.31 3.66
C THR A 800 -34.81 15.44 4.89
N GLY A 801 -34.62 16.13 6.01
CA GLY A 801 -34.43 15.57 7.34
C GLY A 801 -35.26 16.36 8.34
N ALA A 802 -35.42 15.82 9.55
CA ALA A 802 -36.04 16.53 10.64
C ALA A 802 -35.20 17.75 11.02
N CYS A 803 -35.83 18.92 10.93
CA CYS A 803 -35.31 20.19 11.38
C CYS A 803 -36.02 20.61 12.67
N CYS A 804 -35.21 20.96 13.68
CA CYS A 804 -35.67 21.30 15.01
C CYS A 804 -35.46 22.79 15.28
N VAL A 805 -36.52 23.58 15.18
CA VAL A 805 -36.52 24.99 15.58
C VAL A 805 -37.25 25.09 16.93
N GLY A 806 -36.49 25.07 18.02
CA GLY A 806 -37.03 24.86 19.37
C GLY A 806 -37.72 23.50 19.50
N ALA A 807 -38.89 23.44 20.15
CA ALA A 807 -39.67 22.20 20.31
C ALA A 807 -40.52 21.83 19.08
N SER A 808 -40.36 22.55 17.96
CA SER A 808 -41.14 22.31 16.75
C SER A 808 -40.30 21.58 15.71
N CYS A 809 -40.78 20.41 15.30
CA CYS A 809 -40.18 19.62 14.24
C CYS A 809 -40.83 19.93 12.88
N SER A 810 -40.01 20.22 11.88
CA SER A 810 -40.40 20.29 10.48
C SER A 810 -39.44 19.49 9.62
N THR A 811 -39.93 18.74 8.64
CA THR A 811 -39.06 18.12 7.64
C THR A 811 -38.72 19.14 6.55
N GLY A 812 -37.44 19.37 6.32
CA GLY A 812 -36.93 20.35 5.36
C GLY A 812 -35.49 20.04 5.00
N THR A 813 -34.87 20.89 4.20
CA THR A 813 -33.47 20.72 3.79
C THR A 813 -32.53 21.20 4.91
N ALA A 814 -31.27 20.77 4.89
CA ALA A 814 -30.29 21.23 5.88
C ALA A 814 -30.11 22.76 5.86
N ALA A 815 -30.18 23.36 4.66
CA ALA A 815 -30.07 24.79 4.44
C ALA A 815 -31.28 25.56 4.97
N ASP A 816 -32.50 25.08 4.67
CA ASP A 816 -33.73 25.65 5.21
C ASP A 816 -33.77 25.59 6.74
N CYS A 817 -33.27 24.48 7.29
CA CYS A 817 -33.22 24.31 8.73
C CYS A 817 -32.29 25.32 9.40
N SER A 818 -31.11 25.49 8.82
CA SER A 818 -30.10 26.44 9.31
C SER A 818 -30.59 27.89 9.15
N ALA A 819 -31.25 28.21 8.04
CA ALA A 819 -31.84 29.53 7.79
C ALA A 819 -32.99 29.86 8.75
N ALA A 820 -33.74 28.86 9.20
CA ALA A 820 -34.77 28.99 10.22
C ALA A 820 -34.21 29.04 11.66
N GLY A 821 -32.89 28.92 11.84
CA GLY A 821 -32.23 28.86 13.14
C GLY A 821 -32.47 27.56 13.90
N GLY A 822 -32.69 26.45 13.17
CA GLY A 822 -32.94 25.12 13.71
C GLY A 822 -31.77 24.15 13.54
N ALA A 823 -31.80 23.06 14.32
CA ALA A 823 -30.82 21.98 14.25
C ALA A 823 -31.30 20.86 13.32
N TYR A 824 -30.48 20.51 12.33
CA TYR A 824 -30.79 19.50 11.32
C TYR A 824 -30.27 18.13 11.74
N LEU A 825 -31.13 17.10 11.73
CA LEU A 825 -30.82 15.77 12.27
C LEU A 825 -30.31 14.76 11.22
N GLY A 826 -29.96 15.24 10.03
CA GLY A 826 -29.42 14.44 8.93
C GLY A 826 -30.48 13.90 7.98
N ASP A 827 -30.04 13.51 6.80
CA ASP A 827 -30.91 13.17 5.67
C ASP A 827 -31.72 11.89 5.90
N GLY A 828 -33.02 11.93 5.56
CA GLY A 828 -33.94 10.81 5.77
C GLY A 828 -34.46 10.67 7.20
N SER A 829 -34.06 11.54 8.13
CA SER A 829 -34.68 11.65 9.46
C SER A 829 -36.09 12.27 9.37
N THR A 830 -37.01 11.88 10.26
CA THR A 830 -38.43 12.26 10.12
C THR A 830 -39.01 12.81 11.42
N CYS A 831 -39.97 13.74 11.32
CA CYS A 831 -40.73 14.24 12.47
C CYS A 831 -41.76 13.25 13.05
N ALA A 832 -41.77 11.99 12.60
CA ALA A 832 -42.81 11.02 12.97
C ALA A 832 -42.72 10.57 14.44
N ASP A 833 -41.52 10.61 15.04
CA ASP A 833 -41.25 10.17 16.42
C ASP A 833 -40.88 11.33 17.37
N ASP A 834 -41.20 12.57 16.99
CA ASP A 834 -40.82 13.81 17.71
C ASP A 834 -39.32 13.88 18.08
N PRO A 835 -38.42 13.75 17.08
CA PRO A 835 -36.98 13.68 17.30
C PRO A 835 -36.39 15.02 17.77
N CYS A 836 -37.15 16.10 17.63
CA CYS A 836 -36.77 17.43 18.08
C CYS A 836 -36.92 17.63 19.57
N GLY A 837 -37.36 16.58 20.28
CA GLY A 837 -37.09 16.39 21.70
C GLY A 837 -37.26 17.67 22.48
N GLY A 838 -38.39 18.35 22.27
CA GLY A 838 -38.78 19.41 23.16
C GLY A 838 -38.97 18.75 24.50
N CYS A 839 -38.10 19.05 25.46
CA CYS A 839 -38.41 18.76 26.84
C CYS A 839 -39.81 19.33 27.13
N GLU A 840 -40.64 18.58 27.85
CA GLU A 840 -41.99 19.02 28.12
C GLU A 840 -41.98 20.41 28.79
N ALA A 841 -43.00 21.23 28.54
CA ALA A 841 -43.04 22.62 29.03
C ALA A 841 -42.73 22.69 30.53
N GLY A 842 -41.64 23.37 30.89
CA GLY A 842 -41.07 23.38 32.24
C GLY A 842 -39.74 22.64 32.38
N TYR A 843 -39.20 22.10 31.27
CA TYR A 843 -37.90 21.44 31.20
C TYR A 843 -37.07 22.00 30.01
N THR A 844 -35.74 22.02 30.16
CA THR A 844 -34.73 22.51 29.22
C THR A 844 -33.66 21.43 28.98
N ALA A 845 -33.18 21.30 27.75
CA ALA A 845 -32.16 20.30 27.37
C ALA A 845 -30.73 20.82 27.61
N ASP A 846 -29.82 19.93 27.98
CA ASP A 846 -28.38 20.19 28.14
C ASP A 846 -27.59 20.03 26.83
N CYS A 847 -26.28 20.32 26.85
CA CYS A 847 -25.43 20.34 25.65
C CYS A 847 -25.34 18.99 24.91
N VAL A 848 -25.84 17.90 25.50
CA VAL A 848 -25.86 16.56 24.88
C VAL A 848 -27.30 16.02 24.71
N GLY A 849 -28.32 16.87 24.90
CA GLY A 849 -29.72 16.58 24.61
C GLY A 849 -30.53 15.97 25.76
N THR A 850 -30.04 16.04 27.00
CA THR A 850 -30.74 15.51 28.20
C THR A 850 -31.63 16.58 28.84
N CYS A 851 -32.90 16.27 29.10
CA CYS A 851 -33.87 17.22 29.66
C CYS A 851 -33.87 17.31 31.19
N PHE A 852 -33.81 18.53 31.74
CA PHE A 852 -33.93 18.85 33.18
C PHE A 852 -34.96 19.96 33.41
N GLU A 853 -35.62 20.03 34.57
CA GLU A 853 -36.59 21.12 34.86
C GLU A 853 -35.94 22.51 34.73
N ASP A 854 -36.66 23.49 34.20
CA ASP A 854 -36.19 24.89 34.03
C ASP A 854 -35.74 25.52 35.37
N ALA A 855 -36.29 25.03 36.48
CA ALA A 855 -35.90 25.40 37.84
C ALA A 855 -34.43 25.02 38.15
N VAL A 856 -33.91 23.95 37.55
CA VAL A 856 -32.51 23.52 37.69
C VAL A 856 -31.58 24.50 36.98
N TYR A 857 -31.93 24.91 35.76
CA TYR A 857 -31.17 25.90 35.00
C TYR A 857 -31.16 27.27 35.69
N THR A 858 -32.26 27.69 36.28
CA THR A 858 -32.34 29.00 36.96
C THR A 858 -31.61 29.07 38.29
N ASP A 859 -31.33 27.93 38.93
CA ASP A 859 -30.52 27.88 40.15
C ASP A 859 -29.00 27.89 39.86
N TRP A 860 -28.57 27.45 38.67
CA TRP A 860 -27.16 27.25 38.30
C TRP A 860 -26.68 28.28 37.26
N ALA A 861 -27.55 28.76 36.38
CA ALA A 861 -27.23 29.87 35.47
C ALA A 861 -27.17 31.20 36.25
N GLY A 862 -26.03 31.88 36.19
CA GLY A 862 -25.81 33.18 36.83
C GLY A 862 -25.43 33.10 38.32
N ASP A 863 -25.09 31.92 38.83
CA ASP A 863 -24.62 31.73 40.21
C ASP A 863 -23.13 32.11 40.41
N GLY A 864 -22.42 32.34 39.30
CA GLY A 864 -21.02 32.74 39.25
C GLY A 864 -20.01 31.59 39.20
N TYR A 865 -20.46 30.34 39.04
CA TYR A 865 -19.63 29.14 38.88
C TYR A 865 -19.86 28.47 37.51
N CYS A 866 -18.92 27.59 37.10
CA CYS A 866 -19.00 26.83 35.84
C CYS A 866 -19.26 25.38 36.22
N ASP A 867 -20.41 24.85 35.83
CA ASP A 867 -20.96 23.59 36.35
C ASP A 867 -21.02 22.46 35.31
N ASP A 868 -20.11 22.49 34.34
CA ASP A 868 -19.99 21.43 33.33
C ASP A 868 -19.67 20.06 33.97
N GLY A 869 -20.57 19.10 33.78
CA GLY A 869 -20.45 17.74 34.32
C GLY A 869 -20.82 17.61 35.80
N ALA A 870 -21.47 18.60 36.41
CA ALA A 870 -21.88 18.54 37.82
C ALA A 870 -23.08 17.59 38.05
N TYR A 871 -23.07 16.89 39.18
CA TYR A 871 -23.96 15.75 39.46
C TYR A 871 -25.13 16.18 40.34
N ILE A 872 -26.38 15.99 39.88
CA ILE A 872 -27.57 16.32 40.66
C ILE A 872 -27.76 15.27 41.77
N PRO A 873 -27.67 15.62 43.07
CA PRO A 873 -27.88 14.67 44.16
C PRO A 873 -29.34 14.20 44.21
N SER A 874 -29.57 12.94 44.59
CA SER A 874 -30.92 12.32 44.62
C SER A 874 -31.95 13.04 45.50
N ASP A 875 -31.50 13.93 46.39
CA ASP A 875 -32.30 14.59 47.41
C ASP A 875 -32.59 16.07 47.07
N TYR A 876 -32.14 16.54 45.90
CA TYR A 876 -32.43 17.87 45.37
C TYR A 876 -33.81 17.86 44.71
N GLY A 877 -34.76 18.63 45.22
CA GLY A 877 -36.21 18.47 45.00
C GLY A 877 -36.79 18.93 43.65
N TYR A 878 -36.06 18.77 42.54
CA TYR A 878 -36.52 19.07 41.18
C TYR A 878 -36.42 17.85 40.25
N GLY A 879 -37.20 17.84 39.18
CA GLY A 879 -37.30 16.75 38.21
C GLY A 879 -36.14 16.65 37.21
N GLY A 880 -35.64 15.42 37.03
CA GLY A 880 -34.60 15.02 36.06
C GLY A 880 -34.16 13.56 36.31
N PRO A 881 -33.42 12.90 35.40
CA PRO A 881 -32.95 11.53 35.63
C PRO A 881 -31.94 11.51 36.80
N ALA A 882 -32.32 10.91 37.93
CA ALA A 882 -31.47 10.87 39.11
C ALA A 882 -30.13 10.18 38.82
N GLY A 883 -29.01 10.86 39.11
CA GLY A 883 -27.66 10.34 38.86
C GLY A 883 -27.14 10.55 37.44
N VAL A 884 -27.70 11.49 36.69
CA VAL A 884 -27.16 11.93 35.40
C VAL A 884 -26.52 13.31 35.57
N ALA A 885 -25.32 13.48 35.00
CA ALA A 885 -24.60 14.75 35.02
C ALA A 885 -25.21 15.70 33.98
N ILE A 886 -25.31 16.98 34.33
CA ILE A 886 -25.73 18.03 33.41
C ILE A 886 -24.48 18.65 32.75
N PHE A 887 -24.55 18.89 31.43
CA PHE A 887 -23.42 19.43 30.66
C PHE A 887 -23.77 20.82 30.09
N LEU A 888 -22.94 21.82 30.42
CA LEU A 888 -23.12 23.26 30.09
C LEU A 888 -21.77 23.83 29.62
N ASN A 889 -21.74 24.76 28.66
CA ASN A 889 -20.47 25.34 28.17
C ASN A 889 -20.03 26.62 28.92
N CYS A 890 -18.74 26.98 28.87
CA CYS A 890 -18.16 28.00 29.77
C CYS A 890 -17.14 29.01 29.18
N THR A 891 -17.01 29.16 27.85
CA THR A 891 -15.75 29.72 27.31
C THR A 891 -15.87 30.99 26.46
N GLU A 892 -16.37 32.12 27.03
CA GLU A 892 -15.61 33.38 26.85
C GLU A 892 -15.90 34.60 27.78
N PHE A 893 -17.04 34.86 28.43
CA PHE A 893 -17.12 36.01 29.39
C PHE A 893 -18.21 35.93 30.49
N GLY A 894 -17.98 35.12 31.53
CA GLY A 894 -18.55 35.41 32.86
C GLY A 894 -19.88 34.76 33.23
N ASN A 895 -20.06 33.47 32.90
CA ASN A 895 -21.05 32.56 33.47
C ASN A 895 -22.51 33.07 33.50
N ASP A 896 -23.18 33.21 32.36
CA ASP A 896 -24.63 33.46 32.34
C ASP A 896 -25.47 32.70 31.28
N GLY A 897 -24.89 31.71 30.60
CA GLY A 897 -25.62 30.65 29.88
C GLY A 897 -26.03 30.95 28.42
N GLY A 898 -25.70 30.01 27.53
CA GLY A 898 -26.03 29.95 26.09
C GLY A 898 -24.85 30.33 25.19
N ASP A 899 -24.41 29.59 24.16
CA ASP A 899 -25.00 28.54 23.31
C ASP A 899 -23.97 27.44 22.98
N CYS A 900 -24.42 26.26 22.53
CA CYS A 900 -23.58 25.09 22.22
C CYS A 900 -22.74 25.30 20.95
N ASP A 901 -21.52 25.80 21.09
CA ASP A 901 -20.43 25.68 20.11
C ASP A 901 -19.13 25.20 20.79
#